data_AF-A0A7J9PP31-F1
#
_entry.id   AF-A0A7J9PP31-F1
#
_cell.length_a   1.000
_cell.length_b   1.000
_cell.length_c   1.000
_cell.angle_alpha   90.00
_cell.angle_beta   90.00
_cell.angle_gamma   90.00
#
_symmetry.space_group_name_H-M   'P 1'
#
loop_
_entity.id
_entity.type
_entity.pdbx_description
1 polymer ?
#
loop_
_entity_poly.entity_id
_entity_poly.type
_entity_poly.pdbx_seq_one_letter_code
_entity_poly.pdbx_strand_id
1 'polypeptide(L)'
;MYQNTDKNDLAALFDKYIESENYKDKTEAAKILGLLDEQALDERMQKIAILNSDPNIAVLLNLLSSIKVILLKYPKKAEKLLIHVYINTEFSNHLVKEFSRQIIDSINPKVIDNLVVHHNSKLYSKNNFEVAQALLVLGFVSMHSPRYLKNSLPELSMISLYSRSELLRILSQAILDEFENIPKSIIKDLKFLIESPDINENSINAENDLLKKLVILNLKNEINNDELSFILKYVDDEDYKIALLSAITIKKHQKLLKTLIHSKNELDVHSLISGKLYDSDEITAINAMLAFSYLTIGMNLEMDTKKCLKLIENPVKEYLTHENYLICFYGFEMMNSFVLLNNNELNLSIEKILENKDLGKLFGKNNLNYYSGTRLLVNLGRYDLLSPEKNMYFDEDLMIEYGELPKNMAIEQFKNLEKEFKNEDWLYRFEIGKKIGNLLYAFPSEINYKQELIQAILTDRVYLVRSIGAWILQIILERGFKIPEKLIIESIACLDDPNMEIRQDCAIFYNKLIKKYPEILKNSEISSKLQGALATKYFTDHFTVIRTICEDTLKMIPESKELIGYESKNLEEKFKTLEKALDHPELNKSVVIRLKVKLKSYIRSNDSENIIKILEFIEKQDLTEEYFDVFHELFKLKKDFEIAAELLKRLKNKFSKVPKSREAIIYGNLNEMIISRRITAVNEIFEYILEDYVISERITRKIKEFVIYPQANPNITELSLKILEKINTEESKKIFKEKQELENYILENNFESEVVDVKNQTWQEIYFSLKYLLTQDYKTLNYVDLEFSDFMKFSILNSEKNSLIITIILMDIVMANLKSGDNILMYELGKYKKSVLDNIFKIIFNEKYPLLAYKGIECLKVIITKKTSWFEESVLNAENFEEYLPLISKLLDENEPQIQVEALETLAGMVKLNVKCTEHPEISKKVLGLINDDKKWIIFKKALEVIYSCNFEDNTEMLEKVSKQIIEYLKTSNDDSKLFLIKFFKIKGIDKIPDYLFDELKTFEKSSNPYVSSEIAELTQKRKMNMNY
;
A
#
# COMPACT_ATOMS: atom_id res chain seq x y z
N MET A 1 1.41 48.32 26.52
CA MET A 1 1.14 49.41 25.56
C MET A 1 0.25 48.90 24.42
N TYR A 2 0.67 47.92 23.62
CA TYR A 2 -0.10 47.41 22.47
C TYR A 2 -1.44 46.72 22.78
N GLN A 3 -1.63 46.15 23.98
CA GLN A 3 -2.89 45.46 24.33
C GLN A 3 -4.12 46.38 24.37
N ASN A 4 -3.92 47.70 24.47
CA ASN A 4 -4.98 48.71 24.56
C ASN A 4 -5.11 49.56 23.29
N THR A 5 -4.35 49.25 22.23
CA THR A 5 -4.36 49.98 20.96
C THR A 5 -5.41 49.37 20.02
N ASP A 6 -6.09 50.20 19.23
CA ASP A 6 -7.06 49.71 18.24
C ASP A 6 -6.39 48.75 17.25
N LYS A 7 -7.12 47.71 16.82
CA LYS A 7 -6.56 46.66 15.97
C LYS A 7 -6.16 47.16 14.58
N ASN A 8 -6.88 48.13 14.02
CA ASN A 8 -6.54 48.71 12.73
C ASN A 8 -5.24 49.53 12.81
N ASP A 9 -5.07 50.24 13.93
CA ASP A 9 -3.84 50.99 14.20
C ASP A 9 -2.64 50.06 14.41
N LEU A 10 -2.85 48.92 15.07
CA LEU A 10 -1.81 47.87 15.21
C LEU A 10 -1.42 47.26 13.87
N ALA A 11 -2.40 46.97 13.00
CA ALA A 11 -2.14 46.43 11.66
C ALA A 11 -1.35 47.41 10.79
N ALA A 12 -1.72 48.70 10.81
CA ALA A 12 -0.98 49.75 10.10
C ALA A 12 0.43 49.94 10.66
N LEU A 13 0.60 49.84 11.99
CA LEU A 13 1.90 49.94 12.63
C LEU A 13 2.81 48.75 12.28
N PHE A 14 2.24 47.54 12.23
CA PHE A 14 2.94 46.34 11.76
C PHE A 14 3.46 46.53 10.33
N ASP A 15 2.59 46.98 9.42
CA ASP A 15 2.94 47.17 8.01
C ASP A 15 4.04 48.22 7.83
N LYS A 16 4.03 49.28 8.64
CA LYS A 16 5.10 50.29 8.64
C LYS A 16 6.43 49.73 9.16
N TYR A 17 6.39 48.96 10.25
CA TYR A 17 7.60 48.51 10.93
C TYR A 17 8.31 47.35 10.24
N ILE A 18 7.58 46.48 9.55
CA ILE A 18 8.17 45.34 8.85
C ILE A 18 8.99 45.76 7.61
N GLU A 19 8.65 46.90 7.02
CA GLU A 19 9.38 47.51 5.89
C GLU A 19 10.61 48.31 6.34
N SER A 20 10.78 48.54 7.66
CA SER A 20 11.93 49.25 8.20
C SER A 20 13.19 48.39 8.12
N GLU A 21 14.33 49.01 7.76
CA GLU A 21 15.65 48.36 7.84
C GLU A 21 16.14 48.21 9.29
N ASN A 22 15.55 48.92 10.24
CA ASN A 22 15.95 48.88 11.64
C ASN A 22 15.41 47.62 12.35
N TYR A 23 16.33 46.79 12.86
CA TYR A 23 15.98 45.56 13.58
C TYR A 23 15.07 45.80 14.79
N LYS A 24 15.13 46.98 15.44
CA LYS A 24 14.27 47.31 16.58
C LYS A 24 12.82 47.44 16.14
N ASP A 25 12.58 48.12 15.02
CA ASP A 25 11.23 48.27 14.46
C ASP A 25 10.70 46.91 14.01
N LYS A 26 11.52 46.09 13.34
CA LYS A 26 11.15 44.71 12.99
C LYS A 26 10.88 43.82 14.22
N THR A 27 11.61 44.03 15.31
CA THR A 27 11.36 43.32 16.58
C THR A 27 9.98 43.70 17.15
N GLU A 28 9.63 44.98 17.08
CA GLU A 28 8.29 45.45 17.47
C GLU A 28 7.21 44.93 16.52
N ALA A 29 7.45 44.88 15.20
CA ALA A 29 6.56 44.23 14.23
C ALA A 29 6.32 42.75 14.58
N ALA A 30 7.38 42.01 14.91
CA ALA A 30 7.29 40.62 15.32
C ALA A 30 6.43 40.43 16.58
N LYS A 31 6.49 41.35 17.56
CA LYS A 31 5.63 41.33 18.75
C LYS A 31 4.18 41.66 18.42
N ILE A 32 3.94 42.67 17.57
CA ILE A 32 2.60 43.10 17.16
C ILE A 32 1.85 41.96 16.47
N LEU A 33 2.54 41.13 15.68
CA LEU A 33 1.96 40.00 14.97
C LEU A 33 1.09 39.11 15.88
N GLY A 34 1.55 38.80 17.09
CA GLY A 34 0.81 37.95 18.04
C GLY A 34 -0.45 38.59 18.63
N LEU A 35 -0.69 39.89 18.37
CA LEU A 35 -1.81 40.68 18.88
C LEU A 35 -2.87 40.96 17.80
N LEU A 36 -2.56 40.71 16.52
CA LEU A 36 -3.49 40.88 15.42
C LEU A 36 -4.65 39.87 15.51
N ASP A 37 -5.78 40.20 14.89
CA ASP A 37 -6.89 39.26 14.73
C ASP A 37 -6.78 38.44 13.44
N GLU A 38 -7.69 37.48 13.29
CA GLU A 38 -7.59 36.46 12.25
C GLU A 38 -7.59 37.04 10.84
N GLN A 39 -8.44 38.04 10.57
CA GLN A 39 -8.52 38.70 9.27
C GLN A 39 -7.24 39.48 8.96
N ALA A 40 -6.75 40.28 9.92
CA ALA A 40 -5.52 41.04 9.73
C ALA A 40 -4.29 40.13 9.54
N LEU A 41 -4.27 38.96 10.19
CA LEU A 41 -3.25 37.93 10.01
C LEU A 41 -3.29 37.31 8.59
N ASP A 42 -4.47 37.01 8.05
CA ASP A 42 -4.59 36.44 6.71
C ASP A 42 -4.02 37.36 5.63
N GLU A 43 -4.30 38.66 5.72
CA GLU A 43 -3.77 39.68 4.80
C GLU A 43 -2.24 39.83 4.87
N ARG A 44 -1.61 39.39 5.98
CA ARG A 44 -0.19 39.63 6.29
C ARG A 44 0.63 38.36 6.42
N MET A 45 0.04 37.20 6.11
CA MET A 45 0.68 35.89 6.29
C MET A 45 2.00 35.77 5.51
N GLN A 46 2.06 36.34 4.30
CA GLN A 46 3.29 36.35 3.49
C GLN A 46 4.40 37.20 4.11
N LYS A 47 4.04 38.24 4.89
CA LYS A 47 5.03 39.09 5.55
C LYS A 47 5.76 38.36 6.69
N ILE A 48 5.21 37.28 7.21
CA ILE A 48 5.88 36.43 8.22
C ILE A 48 7.18 35.83 7.67
N ALA A 49 7.21 35.48 6.38
CA ALA A 49 8.41 34.97 5.74
C ALA A 49 9.58 35.99 5.76
N ILE A 50 9.26 37.29 5.68
CA ILE A 50 10.24 38.39 5.78
C ILE A 50 10.89 38.38 7.16
N LEU A 51 10.08 38.34 8.22
CA LEU A 51 10.58 38.28 9.60
C LEU A 51 11.34 36.98 9.88
N ASN A 52 10.88 35.86 9.31
CA ASN A 52 11.49 34.54 9.49
C ASN A 52 12.85 34.41 8.79
N SER A 53 13.12 35.27 7.81
CA SER A 53 14.42 35.36 7.12
C SER A 53 15.34 36.43 7.70
N ASP A 54 14.92 37.15 8.76
CA ASP A 54 15.74 38.18 9.37
C ASP A 54 16.95 37.56 10.11
N PRO A 55 18.18 38.06 9.91
CA PRO A 55 19.36 37.51 10.57
C PRO A 55 19.41 37.81 12.08
N ASN A 56 18.58 38.74 12.58
CA ASN A 56 18.62 39.16 13.98
C ASN A 56 17.87 38.17 14.90
N ILE A 57 18.60 37.66 15.89
CA ILE A 57 18.09 36.70 16.89
C ILE A 57 16.87 37.24 17.65
N ALA A 58 16.86 38.54 17.98
CA ALA A 58 15.75 39.15 18.72
C ALA A 58 14.47 39.18 17.88
N VAL A 59 14.57 39.46 16.57
CA VAL A 59 13.44 39.42 15.65
C VAL A 59 12.86 38.01 15.60
N LEU A 60 13.72 37.00 15.41
CA LEU A 60 13.32 35.58 15.32
C LEU A 60 12.67 35.06 16.61
N LEU A 61 13.24 35.34 17.78
CA LEU A 61 12.66 34.89 19.06
C LEU A 61 11.30 35.53 19.33
N ASN A 62 11.13 36.82 19.03
CA ASN A 62 9.84 37.49 19.18
C ASN A 62 8.83 36.97 18.15
N LEU A 63 9.26 36.71 16.91
CA LEU A 63 8.41 36.08 15.89
C LEU A 63 7.93 34.71 16.35
N LEU A 64 8.83 33.84 16.81
CA LEU A 64 8.49 32.50 17.28
C LEU A 64 7.56 32.54 18.49
N SER A 65 7.77 33.49 19.41
CA SER A 65 6.85 33.72 20.53
C SER A 65 5.47 34.14 20.05
N SER A 66 5.38 35.04 19.08
CA SER A 66 4.11 35.45 18.46
C SER A 66 3.46 34.31 17.70
N ILE A 67 4.22 33.51 16.95
CA ILE A 67 3.71 32.31 16.27
C ILE A 67 3.14 31.35 17.31
N LYS A 68 3.84 31.08 18.43
CA LYS A 68 3.31 30.24 19.51
C LYS A 68 1.96 30.75 20.02
N VAL A 69 1.84 32.06 20.27
CA VAL A 69 0.59 32.69 20.71
C VAL A 69 -0.51 32.55 19.64
N ILE A 70 -0.18 32.77 18.37
CA ILE A 70 -1.12 32.63 17.25
C ILE A 70 -1.57 31.18 17.10
N LEU A 71 -0.66 30.21 17.22
CA LEU A 71 -0.99 28.78 17.13
C LEU A 71 -1.94 28.35 18.25
N LEU A 72 -1.76 28.88 19.47
CA LEU A 72 -2.62 28.64 20.63
C LEU A 72 -3.96 29.40 20.56
N LYS A 73 -4.10 30.41 19.71
CA LYS A 73 -5.31 31.25 19.60
C LYS A 73 -6.11 30.97 18.33
N TYR A 74 -5.43 30.58 17.26
CA TYR A 74 -5.95 30.34 15.91
C TYR A 74 -5.36 29.04 15.32
N PRO A 75 -5.72 27.84 15.85
CA PRO A 75 -5.16 26.56 15.40
C PRO A 75 -5.30 26.31 13.88
N LYS A 76 -6.32 26.87 13.23
CA LYS A 76 -6.55 26.79 11.78
C LYS A 76 -5.40 27.39 10.95
N LYS A 77 -4.59 28.28 11.52
CA LYS A 77 -3.43 28.89 10.84
C LYS A 77 -2.16 28.05 10.92
N ALA A 78 -2.19 26.96 11.69
CA ALA A 78 -0.99 26.21 11.99
C ALA A 78 -0.32 25.58 10.76
N GLU A 79 -1.09 25.19 9.75
CA GLU A 79 -0.55 24.69 8.48
C GLU A 79 0.45 25.68 7.84
N LYS A 80 0.15 26.99 7.89
CA LYS A 80 0.96 28.04 7.28
C LYS A 80 2.12 28.50 8.16
N LEU A 81 1.98 28.40 9.49
CA LEU A 81 2.93 28.97 10.44
C LEU A 81 3.95 27.97 10.97
N LEU A 82 3.54 26.72 11.14
CA LEU A 82 4.35 25.69 11.78
C LEU A 82 5.60 25.37 10.95
N ILE A 83 5.53 25.49 9.63
CA ILE A 83 6.68 25.31 8.76
C ILE A 83 7.81 26.30 9.07
N HIS A 84 7.49 27.55 9.41
CA HIS A 84 8.50 28.53 9.80
C HIS A 84 9.18 28.15 11.11
N VAL A 85 8.46 27.53 12.05
CA VAL A 85 9.06 26.97 13.27
C VAL A 85 9.99 25.81 12.93
N TYR A 86 9.57 24.88 12.07
CA TYR A 86 10.38 23.75 11.61
C TYR A 86 11.65 24.18 10.87
N ILE A 87 11.61 25.23 10.03
CA ILE A 87 12.80 25.76 9.37
C ILE A 87 13.86 26.18 10.41
N ASN A 88 13.42 26.77 11.52
CA ASN A 88 14.31 27.30 12.55
C ASN A 88 14.91 26.22 13.49
N THR A 89 14.41 24.98 13.50
CA THR A 89 14.98 23.90 14.34
C THR A 89 16.40 23.53 13.91
N GLU A 90 16.74 23.73 12.63
CA GLU A 90 18.02 23.30 12.06
C GLU A 90 18.84 24.41 11.40
N PHE A 91 18.23 25.49 10.93
CA PHE A 91 18.94 26.51 10.13
C PHE A 91 19.22 27.84 10.84
N SER A 92 18.95 27.91 12.14
CA SER A 92 19.13 29.12 12.97
C SER A 92 20.21 28.94 14.04
N ASN A 93 20.45 29.98 14.85
CA ASN A 93 21.41 29.87 15.95
C ASN A 93 20.90 28.92 17.05
N HIS A 94 21.80 28.46 17.93
CA HIS A 94 21.46 27.49 18.98
C HIS A 94 20.25 27.91 19.84
N LEU A 95 20.17 29.18 20.26
CA LEU A 95 19.06 29.67 21.08
C LEU A 95 17.70 29.59 20.36
N VAL A 96 17.65 30.00 19.09
CA VAL A 96 16.45 29.93 18.26
C VAL A 96 16.07 28.48 17.99
N LYS A 97 17.05 27.61 17.70
CA LYS A 97 16.81 26.16 17.50
C LYS A 97 16.11 25.53 18.69
N GLU A 98 16.67 25.69 19.89
CA GLU A 98 16.09 25.11 21.12
C GLU A 98 14.70 25.67 21.41
N PHE A 99 14.49 26.98 21.19
CA PHE A 99 13.18 27.58 21.37
C PHE A 99 12.15 27.06 20.34
N SER A 100 12.55 26.87 19.08
CA SER A 100 11.69 26.27 18.05
C SER A 100 11.32 24.82 18.37
N ARG A 101 12.27 24.02 18.87
CA ARG A 101 12.02 22.64 19.31
C ARG A 101 11.01 22.62 20.46
N GLN A 102 11.19 23.46 21.48
CA GLN A 102 10.23 23.62 22.57
C GLN A 102 8.83 24.05 22.10
N ILE A 103 8.74 24.89 21.06
CA ILE A 103 7.45 25.23 20.45
C ILE A 103 6.82 23.98 19.83
N ILE A 104 7.56 23.22 19.02
CA ILE A 104 7.05 22.00 18.37
C ILE A 104 6.62 20.96 19.40
N ASP A 105 7.43 20.74 20.44
CA ASP A 105 7.11 19.81 21.53
C ASP A 105 5.88 20.27 22.35
N SER A 106 5.58 21.57 22.34
CA SER A 106 4.37 22.13 22.99
C SER A 106 3.13 22.15 22.09
N ILE A 107 3.27 21.84 20.79
CA ILE A 107 2.17 21.85 19.84
C ILE A 107 1.49 20.48 19.81
N ASN A 108 0.17 20.49 19.68
CA ASN A 108 -0.61 19.27 19.54
C ASN A 108 -0.09 18.41 18.35
N PRO A 109 0.28 17.13 18.57
CA PRO A 109 0.76 16.21 17.53
C PRO A 109 -0.07 16.15 16.24
N LYS A 110 -1.39 16.32 16.33
CA LYS A 110 -2.32 16.30 15.18
C LYS A 110 -2.12 17.46 14.22
N VAL A 111 -1.67 18.60 14.73
CA VAL A 111 -1.36 19.76 13.89
C VAL A 111 -0.21 19.41 12.95
N ILE A 112 0.80 18.71 13.48
CA ILE A 112 1.93 18.20 12.70
C ILE A 112 1.44 17.11 11.74
N ASP A 113 0.59 16.18 12.19
CA ASP A 113 0.05 15.14 11.31
C ASP A 113 -0.78 15.67 10.15
N ASN A 114 -1.68 16.64 10.41
CA ASN A 114 -2.48 17.26 9.35
C ASN A 114 -1.60 17.97 8.33
N LEU A 115 -0.54 18.65 8.80
CA LEU A 115 0.47 19.26 7.93
C LEU A 115 1.12 18.19 7.04
N VAL A 116 1.57 17.07 7.63
CA VAL A 116 2.19 15.96 6.87
C VAL A 116 1.21 15.35 5.88
N VAL A 117 -0.02 15.01 6.28
CA VAL A 117 -1.03 14.40 5.40
C VAL A 117 -1.38 15.31 4.23
N HIS A 118 -1.54 16.61 4.49
CA HIS A 118 -1.79 17.60 3.44
C HIS A 118 -0.66 17.66 2.43
N HIS A 119 0.59 17.80 2.88
CA HIS A 119 1.74 17.85 1.98
C HIS A 119 2.01 16.50 1.30
N ASN A 120 1.80 15.37 1.97
CA ASN A 120 1.87 14.05 1.36
C ASN A 120 0.89 13.91 0.17
N SER A 121 -0.29 14.52 0.26
CA SER A 121 -1.25 14.53 -0.85
C SER A 121 -0.82 15.39 -2.04
N LYS A 122 -0.03 16.44 -1.81
CA LYS A 122 0.52 17.31 -2.87
C LYS A 122 1.64 16.65 -3.65
N LEU A 123 2.25 15.59 -3.13
CA LEU A 123 3.27 14.79 -3.85
C LEU A 123 2.76 14.16 -5.15
N TYR A 124 1.44 14.09 -5.35
CA TYR A 124 0.79 13.57 -6.55
C TYR A 124 0.42 14.64 -7.58
N SER A 125 0.74 15.92 -7.31
CA SER A 125 0.43 16.99 -8.23
C SER A 125 1.17 16.81 -9.56
N LYS A 126 0.53 17.22 -10.66
CA LYS A 126 1.20 17.37 -11.95
C LYS A 126 2.10 18.61 -11.99
N ASN A 127 1.92 19.51 -11.03
CA ASN A 127 2.71 20.71 -10.88
C ASN A 127 3.97 20.40 -10.06
N ASN A 128 5.14 20.42 -10.69
CA ASN A 128 6.40 20.13 -10.01
C ASN A 128 6.71 21.13 -8.88
N PHE A 129 6.18 22.36 -8.92
CA PHE A 129 6.34 23.34 -7.85
C PHE A 129 5.62 22.92 -6.57
N GLU A 130 4.38 22.43 -6.69
CA GLU A 130 3.62 21.91 -5.55
C GLU A 130 4.30 20.67 -4.94
N VAL A 131 4.84 19.79 -5.79
CA VAL A 131 5.57 18.61 -5.33
C VAL A 131 6.86 19.01 -4.61
N ALA A 132 7.61 19.98 -5.15
CA ALA A 132 8.83 20.50 -4.51
C ALA A 132 8.52 21.13 -3.15
N GLN A 133 7.51 21.99 -3.06
CA GLN A 133 7.07 22.59 -1.80
C GLN A 133 6.69 21.52 -0.77
N ALA A 134 5.94 20.50 -1.19
CA ALA A 134 5.56 19.40 -0.33
C ALA A 134 6.76 18.59 0.18
N LEU A 135 7.71 18.23 -0.69
CA LEU A 135 8.94 17.54 -0.30
C LEU A 135 9.76 18.39 0.66
N LEU A 136 9.89 19.70 0.45
CA LEU A 136 10.60 20.57 1.36
C LEU A 136 9.95 20.60 2.74
N VAL A 137 8.62 20.76 2.82
CA VAL A 137 7.90 20.73 4.10
C VAL A 137 8.10 19.40 4.82
N LEU A 138 7.92 18.27 4.13
CA LEU A 138 8.17 16.95 4.70
C LEU A 138 9.63 16.79 5.14
N GLY A 139 10.58 17.32 4.38
CA GLY A 139 11.99 17.35 4.73
C GLY A 139 12.27 18.12 6.01
N PHE A 140 11.73 19.33 6.17
CA PHE A 140 11.87 20.08 7.43
C PHE A 140 11.23 19.37 8.62
N VAL A 141 10.07 18.73 8.44
CA VAL A 141 9.46 17.91 9.49
C VAL A 141 10.33 16.70 9.84
N SER A 142 10.90 16.02 8.84
CA SER A 142 11.73 14.83 9.03
C SER A 142 12.98 15.07 9.89
N MET A 143 13.56 16.28 9.80
CA MET A 143 14.79 16.61 10.53
C MET A 143 14.60 16.66 12.05
N HIS A 144 13.38 16.85 12.55
CA HIS A 144 13.11 16.95 13.98
C HIS A 144 12.04 15.96 14.48
N SER A 145 11.04 15.67 13.64
CA SER A 145 9.88 14.84 13.97
C SER A 145 9.67 13.70 12.94
N PRO A 146 10.68 12.85 12.66
CA PRO A 146 10.62 11.85 11.59
C PRO A 146 9.50 10.80 11.76
N ARG A 147 9.07 10.54 13.00
CA ARG A 147 7.98 9.61 13.32
C ARG A 147 6.68 9.88 12.55
N TYR A 148 6.39 11.14 12.19
CA TYR A 148 5.17 11.50 11.46
C TYR A 148 5.25 11.16 9.96
N LEU A 149 6.45 10.90 9.42
CA LEU A 149 6.64 10.58 8.01
C LEU A 149 6.50 9.08 7.69
N LYS A 150 6.28 8.21 8.68
CA LYS A 150 6.11 6.76 8.46
C LYS A 150 5.18 6.48 7.28
N ASN A 151 4.00 7.09 7.22
CA ASN A 151 3.04 6.86 6.15
C ASN A 151 3.33 7.62 4.83
N SER A 152 4.36 8.46 4.81
CA SER A 152 4.91 9.09 3.60
C SER A 152 6.06 8.28 3.00
N LEU A 153 6.67 7.35 3.74
CA LEU A 153 7.80 6.54 3.25
C LEU A 153 7.49 5.79 1.94
N PRO A 154 6.31 5.15 1.77
CA PRO A 154 5.98 4.49 0.50
C PRO A 154 5.99 5.45 -0.70
N GLU A 155 5.46 6.67 -0.53
CA GLU A 155 5.47 7.72 -1.55
C GLU A 155 6.86 8.28 -1.81
N LEU A 156 7.62 8.55 -0.76
CA LEU A 156 8.98 9.08 -0.88
C LEU A 156 9.89 8.08 -1.63
N SER A 157 9.76 6.78 -1.33
CA SER A 157 10.45 5.71 -2.08
C SER A 157 10.04 5.70 -3.55
N MET A 158 8.75 5.91 -3.85
CA MET A 158 8.28 6.00 -5.23
C MET A 158 8.85 7.22 -5.96
N ILE A 159 8.93 8.39 -5.32
CA ILE A 159 9.45 9.61 -5.96
C ILE A 159 10.96 9.51 -6.18
N SER A 160 11.73 8.95 -5.24
CA SER A 160 13.19 8.80 -5.37
C SER A 160 13.57 7.89 -6.55
N LEU A 161 12.77 6.85 -6.80
CA LEU A 161 12.99 5.91 -7.89
C LEU A 161 12.43 6.39 -9.23
N TYR A 162 11.28 7.07 -9.27
CA TYR A 162 10.49 7.23 -10.51
C TYR A 162 10.26 8.67 -10.98
N SER A 163 10.58 9.69 -10.19
CA SER A 163 10.30 11.06 -10.63
C SER A 163 11.11 11.45 -11.87
N ARG A 164 10.47 12.15 -12.82
CA ARG A 164 11.17 12.67 -14.01
C ARG A 164 12.05 13.88 -13.70
N SER A 165 11.77 14.58 -12.61
CA SER A 165 12.61 15.69 -12.17
C SER A 165 13.69 15.14 -11.23
N GLU A 166 14.95 15.25 -11.64
CA GLU A 166 16.10 14.84 -10.83
C GLU A 166 16.13 15.61 -9.49
N LEU A 167 15.75 16.88 -9.46
CA LEU A 167 15.66 17.67 -8.23
C LEU A 167 14.68 17.04 -7.23
N LEU A 168 13.50 16.61 -7.70
CA LEU A 168 12.51 15.96 -6.83
C LEU A 168 13.00 14.58 -6.35
N ARG A 169 13.73 13.82 -7.20
CA ARG A 169 14.35 12.55 -6.79
C ARG A 169 15.37 12.77 -5.68
N ILE A 170 16.26 13.76 -5.85
CA ILE A 170 17.30 14.14 -4.89
C ILE A 170 16.66 14.53 -3.55
N LEU A 171 15.65 15.41 -3.57
CA LEU A 171 14.96 15.82 -2.35
C LEU A 171 14.29 14.64 -1.63
N SER A 172 13.59 13.78 -2.38
CA SER A 172 12.91 12.62 -1.79
C SER A 172 13.91 11.62 -1.19
N GLN A 173 15.03 11.38 -1.88
CA GLN A 173 16.08 10.49 -1.40
C GLN A 173 16.76 11.02 -0.15
N ALA A 174 17.02 12.34 -0.11
CA ALA A 174 17.61 13.01 1.05
C ALA A 174 16.72 12.89 2.32
N ILE A 175 15.41 12.78 2.15
CA ILE A 175 14.48 12.57 3.27
C ILE A 175 14.53 11.12 3.75
N LEU A 176 14.59 10.16 2.82
CA LEU A 176 14.61 8.73 3.13
C LEU A 176 15.88 8.29 3.87
N ASP A 177 17.01 8.95 3.60
CA ASP A 177 18.30 8.66 4.25
C ASP A 177 18.68 9.68 5.33
N GLU A 178 17.71 10.45 5.81
CA GLU A 178 17.90 11.42 6.89
C GLU A 178 19.01 12.45 6.64
N PHE A 179 19.26 12.78 5.36
CA PHE A 179 20.30 13.70 4.89
C PHE A 179 21.73 13.24 5.17
N GLU A 180 21.95 11.92 5.30
CA GLU A 180 23.28 11.35 5.51
C GLU A 180 24.21 11.63 4.30
N ASN A 181 23.70 11.49 3.08
CA ASN A 181 24.53 11.54 1.86
C ASN A 181 24.30 12.81 1.02
N ILE A 182 23.31 13.64 1.37
CA ILE A 182 22.95 14.89 0.66
C ILE A 182 23.00 16.06 1.64
N PRO A 183 23.79 17.12 1.37
CA PRO A 183 23.90 18.30 2.23
C PRO A 183 22.55 18.98 2.52
N LYS A 184 22.26 19.19 3.81
CA LYS A 184 21.09 19.95 4.29
C LYS A 184 21.02 21.40 3.74
N SER A 185 22.15 21.94 3.28
CA SER A 185 22.22 23.27 2.66
C SER A 185 21.37 23.38 1.39
N ILE A 186 21.13 22.29 0.66
CA ILE A 186 20.22 22.29 -0.51
C ILE A 186 18.80 22.66 -0.08
N ILE A 187 18.26 22.04 0.97
CA ILE A 187 16.92 22.35 1.47
C ILE A 187 16.85 23.77 2.01
N LYS A 188 17.90 24.23 2.72
CA LYS A 188 18.00 25.60 3.22
C LYS A 188 17.82 26.61 2.09
N ASP A 189 18.54 26.42 0.98
CA ASP A 189 18.51 27.38 -0.12
C ASP A 189 17.21 27.31 -0.92
N LEU A 190 16.54 26.15 -0.94
CA LEU A 190 15.24 25.96 -1.58
C LEU A 190 14.04 26.44 -0.74
N LYS A 191 14.25 26.87 0.52
CA LYS A 191 13.18 27.33 1.42
C LYS A 191 12.34 28.47 0.83
N PHE A 192 12.90 29.24 -0.13
CA PHE A 192 12.17 30.32 -0.80
C PHE A 192 10.90 29.82 -1.50
N LEU A 193 10.85 28.55 -1.95
CA LEU A 193 9.65 27.96 -2.56
C LEU A 193 8.48 27.86 -1.58
N ILE A 194 8.76 27.76 -0.27
CA ILE A 194 7.76 27.78 0.79
C ILE A 194 7.43 29.23 1.19
N GLU A 195 8.46 30.07 1.32
CA GLU A 195 8.33 31.47 1.73
C GLU A 195 7.61 32.33 0.68
N SER A 196 7.53 31.87 -0.57
CA SER A 196 6.83 32.53 -1.68
C SER A 196 5.92 31.52 -2.39
N PRO A 197 4.76 31.17 -1.79
CA PRO A 197 3.93 30.07 -2.27
C PRO A 197 3.29 30.32 -3.64
N ASP A 198 3.18 31.58 -4.07
CA ASP A 198 2.63 31.97 -5.38
C ASP A 198 3.63 31.79 -6.53
N ILE A 199 4.89 31.39 -6.24
CA ILE A 199 5.90 31.11 -7.25
C ILE A 199 5.41 30.00 -8.18
N ASN A 200 5.47 30.27 -9.46
CA ASN A 200 5.10 29.37 -10.54
C ASN A 200 6.07 29.51 -11.72
N GLU A 201 5.77 28.82 -12.81
CA GLU A 201 6.59 28.82 -14.03
C GLU A 201 6.79 30.21 -14.67
N ASN A 202 5.92 31.18 -14.40
CA ASN A 202 5.98 32.55 -14.93
C ASN A 202 6.71 33.53 -13.99
N SER A 203 7.14 33.10 -12.81
CA SER A 203 7.73 33.96 -11.79
C SER A 203 9.20 34.35 -12.06
N ILE A 204 9.71 34.16 -13.28
CA ILE A 204 11.08 34.54 -13.66
C ILE A 204 11.13 36.07 -13.85
N ASN A 205 11.61 36.80 -12.83
CA ASN A 205 11.83 38.25 -12.90
C ASN A 205 13.33 38.59 -12.88
N ALA A 206 13.69 39.79 -13.36
CA ALA A 206 15.06 40.31 -13.35
C ALA A 206 15.67 40.31 -11.93
N GLU A 207 14.86 40.57 -10.91
CA GLU A 207 15.23 40.66 -9.49
C GLU A 207 15.49 39.31 -8.81
N ASN A 208 15.10 38.18 -9.41
CA ASN A 208 15.42 36.87 -8.84
C ASN A 208 16.93 36.61 -8.91
N ASP A 209 17.51 36.09 -7.82
CA ASP A 209 18.88 35.57 -7.84
C ASP A 209 19.02 34.39 -8.82
N LEU A 210 20.27 34.08 -9.17
CA LEU A 210 20.60 33.06 -10.17
C LEU A 210 20.06 31.67 -9.78
N LEU A 211 20.20 31.29 -8.51
CA LEU A 211 19.74 30.00 -8.01
C LEU A 211 18.23 29.85 -8.17
N LYS A 212 17.45 30.85 -7.75
CA LYS A 212 15.99 30.87 -7.90
C LYS A 212 15.56 30.72 -9.36
N LYS A 213 16.22 31.45 -10.28
CA LYS A 213 15.94 31.34 -11.72
C LYS A 213 16.16 29.91 -12.22
N LEU A 214 17.26 29.28 -11.85
CA LEU A 214 17.57 27.91 -12.26
C LEU A 214 16.61 26.88 -11.66
N VAL A 215 16.19 27.05 -10.41
CA VAL A 215 15.18 26.19 -9.78
C VAL A 215 13.83 26.29 -10.50
N ILE A 216 13.37 27.51 -10.81
CA ILE A 216 12.11 27.72 -11.55
C ILE A 216 12.19 27.04 -12.93
N LEU A 217 13.30 27.20 -13.65
CA LEU A 217 13.54 26.55 -14.94
C LEU A 217 13.58 25.02 -14.83
N ASN A 218 14.18 24.47 -13.77
CA ASN A 218 14.21 23.02 -13.54
C ASN A 218 12.80 22.44 -13.32
N LEU A 219 11.96 23.14 -12.56
CA LEU A 219 10.61 22.70 -12.21
C LEU A 219 9.62 22.89 -13.36
N LYS A 220 9.87 23.84 -14.27
CA LYS A 220 9.05 24.07 -15.47
C LYS A 220 8.96 22.81 -16.35
N ASN A 221 7.80 22.56 -16.96
CA ASN A 221 7.62 21.35 -17.78
C ASN A 221 8.35 21.43 -19.12
N GLU A 222 8.42 22.62 -19.72
CA GLU A 222 9.06 22.89 -21.01
C GLU A 222 9.81 24.22 -20.95
N ILE A 223 10.98 24.29 -21.59
CA ILE A 223 11.76 25.52 -21.73
C ILE A 223 11.97 25.84 -23.22
N ASN A 224 12.19 27.11 -23.54
CA ASN A 224 12.50 27.55 -24.90
C ASN A 224 14.02 27.61 -25.17
N ASN A 225 14.41 27.93 -26.41
CA ASN A 225 15.82 27.98 -26.82
C ASN A 225 16.65 29.05 -26.09
N ASP A 226 16.03 30.17 -25.71
CA ASP A 226 16.70 31.27 -25.01
C ASP A 226 16.94 30.92 -23.55
N GLU A 227 15.94 30.32 -22.89
CA GLU A 227 16.04 29.75 -21.54
C GLU A 227 17.12 28.65 -21.51
N LEU A 228 17.16 27.76 -22.51
CA LEU A 228 18.20 26.75 -22.61
C LEU A 228 19.59 27.38 -22.81
N SER A 229 19.70 28.41 -23.65
CA SER A 229 20.96 29.14 -23.87
C SER A 229 21.42 29.88 -22.62
N PHE A 230 20.50 30.34 -21.78
CA PHE A 230 20.80 30.92 -20.48
C PHE A 230 21.38 29.87 -19.53
N ILE A 231 20.74 28.70 -19.41
CA ILE A 231 21.18 27.63 -18.51
C ILE A 231 22.59 27.12 -18.89
N LEU A 232 22.88 27.01 -20.19
CA LEU A 232 24.19 26.55 -20.69
C LEU A 232 25.38 27.38 -20.19
N LYS A 233 25.17 28.66 -19.83
CA LYS A 233 26.23 29.54 -19.32
C LYS A 233 26.71 29.20 -17.91
N TYR A 234 25.94 28.40 -17.18
CA TYR A 234 26.13 28.14 -15.74
C TYR A 234 26.34 26.66 -15.46
N VAL A 235 26.62 25.89 -16.49
CA VAL A 235 26.86 24.46 -16.37
C VAL A 235 28.18 24.21 -15.63
N ASP A 236 29.21 24.97 -15.96
CA ASP A 236 30.57 24.91 -15.40
C ASP A 236 30.82 25.91 -14.26
N ASP A 237 29.75 26.43 -13.64
CA ASP A 237 29.83 27.41 -12.55
C ASP A 237 30.64 26.87 -11.36
N GLU A 238 31.38 27.75 -10.67
CA GLU A 238 32.18 27.39 -9.49
C GLU A 238 31.29 26.96 -8.30
N ASP A 239 30.08 27.50 -8.19
CA ASP A 239 29.10 27.00 -7.24
C ASP A 239 28.47 25.71 -7.76
N TYR A 240 28.84 24.60 -7.13
CA TYR A 240 28.36 23.27 -7.49
C TYR A 240 26.84 23.17 -7.53
N LYS A 241 26.08 23.96 -6.74
CA LYS A 241 24.60 23.93 -6.75
C LYS A 241 24.05 24.53 -8.03
N ILE A 242 24.67 25.62 -8.49
CA ILE A 242 24.34 26.30 -9.75
C ILE A 242 24.68 25.37 -10.91
N ALA A 243 25.89 24.79 -10.91
CA ALA A 243 26.30 23.79 -11.89
C ALA A 243 25.34 22.59 -11.92
N LEU A 244 24.97 22.06 -10.75
CA LEU A 244 24.07 20.91 -10.62
C LEU A 244 22.72 21.21 -11.25
N LEU A 245 22.05 22.27 -10.79
CA LEU A 245 20.74 22.67 -11.30
C LEU A 245 20.76 22.90 -12.80
N SER A 246 21.83 23.52 -13.31
CA SER A 246 22.01 23.73 -14.75
C SER A 246 22.11 22.41 -15.51
N ALA A 247 22.97 21.50 -15.07
CA ALA A 247 23.19 20.21 -15.70
C ALA A 247 21.94 19.31 -15.67
N ILE A 248 21.25 19.20 -14.52
CA ILE A 248 20.04 18.37 -14.43
C ILE A 248 18.87 18.96 -15.24
N THR A 249 18.82 20.28 -15.39
CA THR A 249 17.80 20.94 -16.23
C THR A 249 18.07 20.69 -17.70
N ILE A 250 19.32 20.79 -18.15
CA ILE A 250 19.68 20.47 -19.54
C ILE A 250 19.44 18.98 -19.84
N LYS A 251 19.82 18.07 -18.94
CA LYS A 251 19.53 16.63 -19.04
C LYS A 251 18.04 16.38 -19.28
N LYS A 252 17.17 17.03 -18.49
CA LYS A 252 15.71 16.94 -18.65
C LYS A 252 15.24 17.41 -20.03
N HIS A 253 15.89 18.41 -20.62
CA HIS A 253 15.55 19.01 -21.91
C HIS A 253 16.50 18.62 -23.06
N GLN A 254 17.13 17.43 -23.00
CA GLN A 254 18.13 16.96 -23.96
C GLN A 254 17.70 17.03 -25.44
N LYS A 255 16.40 16.83 -25.75
CA LYS A 255 15.88 16.93 -27.12
C LYS A 255 16.06 18.35 -27.69
N LEU A 256 15.80 19.36 -26.87
CA LEU A 256 15.95 20.76 -27.25
C LEU A 256 17.42 21.12 -27.44
N LEU A 257 18.30 20.62 -26.55
CA LEU A 257 19.75 20.77 -26.70
C LEU A 257 20.25 20.22 -28.04
N LYS A 258 19.81 19.02 -28.41
CA LYS A 258 20.15 18.42 -29.70
C LYS A 258 19.74 19.35 -30.85
N THR A 259 18.49 19.83 -30.87
CA THR A 259 18.01 20.76 -31.90
C THR A 259 18.80 22.07 -31.93
N LEU A 260 19.14 22.63 -30.77
CA LEU A 260 19.90 23.88 -30.66
C LEU A 260 21.32 23.73 -31.25
N ILE A 261 21.99 22.61 -30.96
CA ILE A 261 23.34 22.33 -31.48
C ILE A 261 23.32 22.09 -33.00
N HIS A 262 22.27 21.45 -33.53
CA HIS A 262 22.14 21.24 -34.98
C HIS A 262 21.76 22.52 -35.75
N SER A 263 21.27 23.57 -35.06
CA SER A 263 20.77 24.81 -35.68
C SER A 263 21.71 26.02 -35.54
N LYS A 264 22.82 25.92 -34.79
CA LYS A 264 23.84 26.97 -34.65
C LYS A 264 25.25 26.41 -34.90
N ASN A 265 26.08 27.13 -35.65
CA ASN A 265 27.53 26.88 -35.69
C ASN A 265 28.16 27.27 -34.35
N GLU A 266 28.94 26.34 -33.80
CA GLU A 266 29.94 26.54 -32.72
C GLU A 266 29.44 27.17 -31.41
N LEU A 267 28.59 26.46 -30.67
CA LEU A 267 28.80 26.44 -29.21
C LEU A 267 29.72 25.26 -28.93
N ASP A 268 30.87 25.51 -28.32
CA ASP A 268 31.81 24.47 -27.86
C ASP A 268 31.28 23.74 -26.61
N VAL A 269 29.98 23.41 -26.63
CA VAL A 269 29.27 22.67 -25.57
C VAL A 269 29.95 21.33 -25.33
N HIS A 270 30.50 20.72 -26.38
CA HIS A 270 31.21 19.47 -26.26
C HIS A 270 32.48 19.61 -25.41
N SER A 271 33.31 20.65 -25.61
CA SER A 271 34.50 20.83 -24.73
C SER A 271 34.10 21.21 -23.31
N LEU A 272 33.13 22.11 -23.15
CA LEU A 272 32.59 22.55 -21.85
C LEU A 272 32.14 21.36 -20.99
N ILE A 273 31.46 20.39 -21.59
CA ILE A 273 30.91 19.22 -20.89
C ILE A 273 31.94 18.10 -20.72
N SER A 274 32.75 17.84 -21.75
CA SER A 274 33.70 16.72 -21.71
C SER A 274 34.87 16.96 -20.77
N GLY A 275 35.30 18.20 -20.56
CA GLY A 275 36.35 18.53 -19.57
C GLY A 275 35.94 18.18 -18.15
N LYS A 276 34.69 18.49 -17.77
CA LYS A 276 34.16 18.29 -16.41
C LYS A 276 33.96 16.83 -16.00
N LEU A 277 33.92 15.90 -16.95
CA LEU A 277 33.88 14.47 -16.65
C LEU A 277 35.21 13.92 -16.09
N TYR A 278 36.30 14.70 -16.20
CA TYR A 278 37.64 14.30 -15.75
C TYR A 278 38.12 15.06 -14.50
N ASP A 279 37.39 16.08 -14.03
CA ASP A 279 37.74 16.84 -12.82
C ASP A 279 37.32 16.03 -11.58
N SER A 280 38.30 15.63 -10.76
CA SER A 280 38.14 14.73 -9.60
C SER A 280 38.24 15.47 -8.27
N ASP A 281 37.30 16.37 -7.96
CA ASP A 281 37.19 16.96 -6.62
C ASP A 281 36.10 16.27 -5.78
N GLU A 282 36.42 15.93 -4.53
CA GLU A 282 35.69 15.02 -3.63
C GLU A 282 34.54 15.68 -2.84
N ILE A 283 33.61 16.41 -3.48
CA ILE A 283 32.26 16.62 -2.91
C ILE A 283 31.36 15.51 -3.44
N THR A 284 31.37 14.39 -2.72
CA THR A 284 31.43 13.09 -3.39
C THR A 284 30.11 12.65 -4.05
N ALA A 285 28.93 12.89 -3.45
CA ALA A 285 27.64 12.49 -4.03
C ALA A 285 27.10 13.43 -5.12
N ILE A 286 27.18 14.74 -4.88
CA ILE A 286 26.67 15.74 -5.83
C ILE A 286 27.55 15.79 -7.09
N ASN A 287 28.85 15.57 -6.94
CA ASN A 287 29.74 15.52 -8.10
C ASN A 287 29.48 14.26 -8.96
N ALA A 288 29.12 13.12 -8.36
CA ALA A 288 28.68 11.95 -9.12
C ALA A 288 27.35 12.21 -9.88
N MET A 289 26.39 12.92 -9.27
CA MET A 289 25.15 13.37 -9.93
C MET A 289 25.43 14.28 -11.13
N LEU A 290 26.31 15.26 -10.91
CA LEU A 290 26.79 16.19 -11.92
C LEU A 290 27.44 15.43 -13.07
N ALA A 291 28.42 14.58 -12.76
CA ALA A 291 29.12 13.77 -13.74
C ALA A 291 28.16 12.88 -14.55
N PHE A 292 27.13 12.30 -13.92
CA PHE A 292 26.13 11.50 -14.66
C PHE A 292 25.31 12.37 -15.61
N SER A 293 24.92 13.56 -15.15
CA SER A 293 24.19 14.52 -15.97
C SER A 293 25.04 14.97 -17.16
N TYR A 294 26.32 15.29 -16.93
CA TYR A 294 27.29 15.59 -17.98
C TYR A 294 27.48 14.44 -18.96
N LEU A 295 27.62 13.21 -18.47
CA LEU A 295 27.78 12.03 -19.31
C LEU A 295 26.57 11.85 -20.22
N THR A 296 25.36 11.94 -19.66
CA THR A 296 24.12 11.81 -20.41
C THR A 296 24.04 12.86 -21.52
N ILE A 297 24.49 14.09 -21.24
CA ILE A 297 24.55 15.13 -22.27
C ILE A 297 25.60 14.77 -23.33
N GLY A 298 26.83 14.43 -22.93
CA GLY A 298 27.91 14.07 -23.84
C GLY A 298 27.54 12.91 -24.77
N MET A 299 26.91 11.86 -24.25
CA MET A 299 26.47 10.70 -25.04
C MET A 299 25.46 11.07 -26.13
N ASN A 300 24.59 12.06 -25.89
CA ASN A 300 23.68 12.58 -26.91
C ASN A 300 24.39 13.40 -28.00
N LEU A 301 25.65 13.78 -27.77
CA LEU A 301 26.52 14.53 -28.69
C LEU A 301 27.57 13.65 -29.37
N GLU A 302 27.35 12.33 -29.44
CA GLU A 302 28.15 11.37 -30.22
C GLU A 302 29.60 11.15 -29.72
N MET A 303 29.73 10.67 -28.48
CA MET A 303 31.04 10.27 -27.92
C MET A 303 31.64 9.04 -28.62
N ASP A 304 32.95 9.07 -28.88
CA ASP A 304 33.68 7.91 -29.41
C ASP A 304 33.92 6.80 -28.36
N THR A 305 34.07 5.57 -28.83
CA THR A 305 34.27 4.37 -27.97
C THR A 305 35.49 4.49 -27.06
N LYS A 306 36.60 5.09 -27.52
CA LYS A 306 37.83 5.21 -26.72
C LYS A 306 37.64 6.11 -25.51
N LYS A 307 36.93 7.24 -25.68
CA LYS A 307 36.55 8.13 -24.58
C LYS A 307 35.63 7.43 -23.60
N CYS A 308 34.64 6.68 -24.09
CA CYS A 308 33.74 5.90 -23.23
C CYS A 308 34.50 4.87 -22.39
N LEU A 309 35.42 4.12 -23.00
CA LEU A 309 36.28 3.17 -22.28
C LEU A 309 37.11 3.87 -21.19
N LYS A 310 37.72 5.01 -21.50
CA LYS A 310 38.50 5.78 -20.51
C LYS A 310 37.64 6.23 -19.31
N LEU A 311 36.38 6.61 -19.54
CA LEU A 311 35.46 6.98 -18.46
C LEU A 311 35.02 5.76 -17.64
N ILE A 312 34.76 4.64 -18.30
CA ILE A 312 34.42 3.37 -17.65
C ILE A 312 35.57 2.92 -16.75
N GLU A 313 36.82 2.97 -17.24
CA GLU A 313 38.00 2.47 -16.52
C GLU A 313 38.50 3.39 -15.41
N ASN A 314 38.20 4.70 -15.47
CA ASN A 314 38.59 5.69 -14.47
C ASN A 314 37.40 6.10 -13.56
N PRO A 315 36.71 7.25 -13.76
CA PRO A 315 35.80 7.78 -12.75
C PRO A 315 34.61 6.85 -12.45
N VAL A 316 34.07 6.15 -13.46
CA VAL A 316 32.87 5.31 -13.27
C VAL A 316 33.18 4.08 -12.41
N LYS A 317 34.33 3.46 -12.63
CA LYS A 317 34.79 2.32 -11.83
C LYS A 317 35.02 2.72 -10.38
N GLU A 318 35.56 3.91 -10.13
CA GLU A 318 35.77 4.45 -8.80
C GLU A 318 34.43 4.70 -8.08
N TYR A 319 33.48 5.36 -8.77
CA TYR A 319 32.15 5.63 -8.21
C TYR A 319 31.41 4.37 -7.77
N LEU A 320 31.49 3.29 -8.55
CA LEU A 320 30.87 2.02 -8.18
C LEU A 320 31.38 1.43 -6.86
N THR A 321 32.62 1.70 -6.47
CA THR A 321 33.21 1.17 -5.21
C THR A 321 33.12 2.13 -4.05
N HIS A 322 32.60 3.34 -4.27
CA HIS A 322 32.54 4.37 -3.25
C HIS A 322 31.62 3.98 -2.09
N GLU A 323 31.99 4.28 -0.85
CA GLU A 323 31.21 3.98 0.37
C GLU A 323 29.78 4.53 0.30
N ASN A 324 29.65 5.85 0.09
CA ASN A 324 28.38 6.53 -0.18
C ASN A 324 27.58 5.86 -1.32
N TYR A 325 26.37 5.39 -0.99
CA TYR A 325 25.57 4.60 -1.91
C TYR A 325 25.03 5.42 -3.09
N LEU A 326 24.83 6.73 -2.96
CA LEU A 326 24.36 7.58 -4.07
C LEU A 326 25.39 7.65 -5.20
N ILE A 327 26.66 7.66 -4.86
CA ILE A 327 27.75 7.68 -5.83
C ILE A 327 27.79 6.37 -6.60
N CYS A 328 27.67 5.27 -5.87
CA CYS A 328 27.53 3.94 -6.45
C CYS A 328 26.33 3.87 -7.40
N PHE A 329 25.17 4.39 -6.98
CA PHE A 329 23.96 4.49 -7.82
C PHE A 329 24.25 5.22 -9.14
N TYR A 330 24.84 6.41 -9.10
CA TYR A 330 25.18 7.14 -10.33
C TYR A 330 26.25 6.42 -11.17
N GLY A 331 27.18 5.69 -10.53
CA GLY A 331 28.10 4.78 -11.22
C GLY A 331 27.36 3.70 -12.03
N PHE A 332 26.34 3.07 -11.46
CA PHE A 332 25.49 2.10 -12.18
C PHE A 332 24.69 2.76 -13.31
N GLU A 333 24.13 3.95 -13.08
CA GLU A 333 23.39 4.69 -14.12
C GLU A 333 24.29 5.06 -15.31
N MET A 334 25.54 5.46 -15.05
CA MET A 334 26.56 5.73 -16.07
C MET A 334 26.89 4.48 -16.88
N MET A 335 27.19 3.35 -16.21
CA MET A 335 27.45 2.08 -16.88
C MET A 335 26.28 1.64 -17.74
N ASN A 336 25.06 1.76 -17.22
CA ASN A 336 23.86 1.40 -17.96
C ASN A 336 23.70 2.27 -19.21
N SER A 337 24.08 3.55 -19.15
CA SER A 337 24.04 4.43 -20.31
C SER A 337 24.99 3.95 -21.42
N PHE A 338 26.20 3.49 -21.06
CA PHE A 338 27.13 2.89 -22.03
C PHE A 338 26.61 1.59 -22.65
N VAL A 339 25.94 0.73 -21.87
CA VAL A 339 25.34 -0.51 -22.41
C VAL A 339 24.29 -0.20 -23.48
N LEU A 340 23.52 0.87 -23.33
CA LEU A 340 22.51 1.30 -24.30
C LEU A 340 23.10 1.77 -25.65
N LEU A 341 24.42 1.98 -25.75
CA LEU A 341 25.09 2.21 -27.04
C LEU A 341 25.20 0.94 -27.90
N ASN A 342 24.85 -0.23 -27.36
CA ASN A 342 24.91 -1.53 -28.03
C ASN A 342 26.29 -1.81 -28.67
N ASN A 343 27.37 -1.42 -27.98
CA ASN A 343 28.74 -1.64 -28.42
C ASN A 343 29.37 -2.81 -27.65
N ASN A 344 29.80 -3.84 -28.38
CA ASN A 344 30.33 -5.07 -27.79
C ASN A 344 31.59 -4.84 -26.93
N GLU A 345 32.47 -3.93 -27.33
CA GLU A 345 33.71 -3.65 -26.59
C GLU A 345 33.41 -3.00 -25.24
N LEU A 346 32.47 -2.04 -25.21
CA LEU A 346 32.00 -1.41 -23.98
C LEU A 346 31.32 -2.43 -23.06
N ASN A 347 30.44 -3.26 -23.61
CA ASN A 347 29.71 -4.27 -22.85
C ASN A 347 30.67 -5.27 -22.18
N LEU A 348 31.66 -5.79 -22.92
CA LEU A 348 32.68 -6.69 -22.37
C LEU A 348 33.51 -6.03 -21.26
N SER A 349 33.86 -4.75 -21.42
CA SER A 349 34.59 -4.01 -20.39
C SER A 349 33.76 -3.87 -19.11
N ILE A 350 32.47 -3.58 -19.24
CA ILE A 350 31.54 -3.44 -18.11
C ILE A 350 31.34 -4.78 -17.42
N GLU A 351 31.09 -5.86 -18.17
CA GLU A 351 30.96 -7.22 -17.63
C GLU A 351 32.19 -7.60 -16.79
N LYS A 352 33.39 -7.37 -17.32
CA LYS A 352 34.65 -7.63 -16.59
C LYS A 352 34.75 -6.83 -15.29
N ILE A 353 34.26 -5.59 -15.26
CA ILE A 353 34.26 -4.80 -14.00
C ILE A 353 33.26 -5.40 -13.01
N LEU A 354 32.06 -5.77 -13.45
CA LEU A 354 31.00 -6.30 -12.58
C LEU A 354 31.38 -7.67 -12.01
N GLU A 355 31.98 -8.56 -12.79
CA GLU A 355 32.42 -9.90 -12.35
C GLU A 355 33.52 -9.86 -11.29
N ASN A 356 34.35 -8.80 -11.30
CA ASN A 356 35.44 -8.63 -10.33
C ASN A 356 35.00 -7.90 -9.04
N LYS A 357 33.72 -7.53 -8.91
CA LYS A 357 33.19 -6.81 -7.74
C LYS A 357 32.18 -7.67 -6.99
N ASP A 358 32.14 -7.47 -5.67
CA ASP A 358 31.13 -8.04 -4.80
C ASP A 358 29.79 -7.31 -4.98
N LEU A 359 28.97 -7.80 -5.91
CA LEU A 359 27.67 -7.22 -6.21
C LEU A 359 26.73 -7.24 -4.99
N GLY A 360 26.88 -8.19 -4.06
CA GLY A 360 26.06 -8.25 -2.86
C GLY A 360 26.32 -7.05 -1.97
N LYS A 361 27.59 -6.71 -1.75
CA LYS A 361 27.95 -5.48 -1.02
C LYS A 361 27.53 -4.19 -1.72
N LEU A 362 27.55 -4.15 -3.06
CA LEU A 362 27.16 -2.94 -3.79
C LEU A 362 25.64 -2.72 -3.77
N PHE A 363 24.88 -3.78 -4.00
CA PHE A 363 23.41 -3.76 -4.00
C PHE A 363 22.85 -3.62 -2.58
N GLY A 364 23.50 -4.25 -1.59
CA GLY A 364 23.15 -4.23 -0.17
C GLY A 364 23.17 -2.84 0.48
N LYS A 365 23.80 -1.83 -0.15
CA LYS A 365 23.86 -0.48 0.43
C LYS A 365 22.50 0.22 0.46
N ASN A 366 21.71 0.10 -0.61
CA ASN A 366 20.42 0.79 -0.71
C ASN A 366 19.59 0.28 -1.91
N ASN A 367 18.27 0.46 -1.86
CA ASN A 367 17.33 0.19 -2.94
C ASN A 367 17.73 0.81 -4.29
N LEU A 368 18.27 2.03 -4.29
CA LEU A 368 18.73 2.68 -5.52
C LEU A 368 19.81 1.86 -6.25
N ASN A 369 20.77 1.31 -5.51
CA ASN A 369 21.85 0.51 -6.08
C ASN A 369 21.33 -0.83 -6.60
N TYR A 370 20.44 -1.49 -5.85
CA TYR A 370 19.85 -2.75 -6.27
C TYR A 370 19.07 -2.59 -7.60
N TYR A 371 18.18 -1.60 -7.70
CA TYR A 371 17.35 -1.45 -8.90
C TYR A 371 18.15 -0.93 -10.11
N SER A 372 19.09 0.00 -9.92
CA SER A 372 19.97 0.48 -11.00
C SER A 372 20.94 -0.60 -11.49
N GLY A 373 21.55 -1.33 -10.56
CA GLY A 373 22.43 -2.46 -10.86
C GLY A 373 21.68 -3.63 -11.53
N THR A 374 20.47 -3.94 -11.07
CA THR A 374 19.63 -4.95 -11.72
C THR A 374 19.26 -4.55 -13.15
N ARG A 375 18.93 -3.27 -13.38
CA ARG A 375 18.67 -2.75 -14.72
C ARG A 375 19.88 -2.90 -15.64
N LEU A 376 21.07 -2.60 -15.15
CA LEU A 376 22.32 -2.79 -15.87
C LEU A 376 22.52 -4.27 -16.25
N LEU A 377 22.36 -5.19 -15.29
CA LEU A 377 22.54 -6.63 -15.52
C LEU A 377 21.52 -7.19 -16.52
N VAL A 378 20.26 -6.76 -16.45
CA VAL A 378 19.21 -7.14 -17.41
C VAL A 378 19.57 -6.68 -18.81
N ASN A 379 20.02 -5.45 -18.99
CA ASN A 379 20.41 -4.93 -20.30
C ASN A 379 21.66 -5.63 -20.88
N LEU A 380 22.52 -6.19 -20.02
CA LEU A 380 23.63 -7.08 -20.42
C LEU A 380 23.19 -8.53 -20.64
N GLY A 381 21.95 -8.91 -20.31
CA GLY A 381 21.49 -10.30 -20.34
C GLY A 381 22.07 -11.20 -19.24
N ARG A 382 22.70 -10.61 -18.22
CA ARG A 382 23.41 -11.31 -17.12
C ARG A 382 22.54 -11.61 -15.92
N TYR A 383 21.44 -12.35 -16.16
CA TYR A 383 20.52 -12.81 -15.13
C TYR A 383 21.16 -13.76 -14.10
N ASP A 384 22.22 -14.45 -14.50
CA ASP A 384 23.04 -15.35 -13.67
C ASP A 384 23.70 -14.60 -12.50
N LEU A 385 23.98 -13.31 -12.66
CA LEU A 385 24.60 -12.50 -11.62
C LEU A 385 23.59 -11.97 -10.59
N LEU A 386 22.30 -12.17 -10.79
CA LEU A 386 21.28 -11.85 -9.80
C LEU A 386 21.07 -13.08 -8.92
N SER A 387 21.33 -12.99 -7.62
CA SER A 387 21.02 -14.06 -6.65
C SER A 387 20.34 -13.45 -5.42
N PRO A 388 19.58 -14.23 -4.64
CA PRO A 388 18.87 -13.71 -3.47
C PRO A 388 19.80 -13.09 -2.41
N GLU A 389 21.03 -13.61 -2.28
CA GLU A 389 22.04 -13.08 -1.35
C GLU A 389 22.61 -11.70 -1.79
N LYS A 390 22.37 -11.29 -3.04
CA LYS A 390 22.76 -9.97 -3.55
C LYS A 390 21.64 -8.95 -3.43
N ASN A 391 20.46 -9.34 -2.93
CA ASN A 391 19.35 -8.42 -2.75
C ASN A 391 19.60 -7.52 -1.54
N MET A 392 19.07 -6.29 -1.57
CA MET A 392 19.19 -5.32 -0.47
C MET A 392 18.57 -5.74 0.86
N TYR A 393 17.73 -6.78 0.88
CA TYR A 393 17.12 -7.33 2.09
C TYR A 393 17.94 -8.46 2.74
N PHE A 394 18.96 -8.96 2.04
CA PHE A 394 19.82 -9.99 2.59
C PHE A 394 20.77 -9.39 3.62
N ASP A 395 20.87 -10.05 4.77
CA ASP A 395 21.71 -9.64 5.88
C ASP A 395 22.63 -10.81 6.25
N GLU A 396 23.91 -10.64 5.94
CA GLU A 396 24.92 -11.68 6.13
C GLU A 396 25.13 -12.00 7.62
N ASP A 397 25.09 -10.99 8.49
CA ASP A 397 25.27 -11.15 9.94
C ASP A 397 24.09 -11.91 10.55
N LEU A 398 22.85 -11.53 10.18
CA LEU A 398 21.65 -12.27 10.60
C LEU A 398 21.62 -13.70 10.05
N MET A 399 22.12 -13.92 8.83
CA MET A 399 22.19 -15.26 8.26
C MET A 399 23.16 -16.15 9.04
N ILE A 400 24.33 -15.61 9.43
CA ILE A 400 25.30 -16.32 10.27
C ILE A 400 24.66 -16.64 11.63
N GLU A 401 24.03 -15.66 12.28
CA GLU A 401 23.33 -15.86 13.57
C GLU A 401 22.28 -16.97 13.47
N TYR A 402 21.44 -16.95 12.43
CA TYR A 402 20.42 -17.97 12.23
C TYR A 402 21.02 -19.33 11.87
N GLY A 403 22.10 -19.38 11.10
CA GLY A 403 22.78 -20.62 10.73
C GLY A 403 23.29 -21.42 11.93
N GLU A 404 23.55 -20.75 13.05
CA GLU A 404 23.99 -21.37 14.31
C GLU A 404 22.84 -21.90 15.18
N LEU A 405 21.58 -21.56 14.86
CA LEU A 405 20.43 -21.97 15.67
C LEU A 405 20.16 -23.48 15.57
N PRO A 406 19.94 -24.18 16.69
CA PRO A 406 19.38 -25.53 16.68
C PRO A 406 18.00 -25.53 16.00
N LYS A 407 17.68 -26.59 15.24
CA LYS A 407 16.42 -26.70 14.48
C LYS A 407 15.16 -26.39 15.32
N ASN A 408 15.11 -26.85 16.57
CA ASN A 408 13.96 -26.59 17.44
C ASN A 408 13.78 -25.10 17.76
N MET A 409 14.89 -24.39 17.99
CA MET A 409 14.88 -22.94 18.22
C MET A 409 14.52 -22.18 16.95
N ALA A 410 14.98 -22.64 15.78
CA ALA A 410 14.59 -22.05 14.50
C ALA A 410 13.07 -22.18 14.25
N ILE A 411 12.47 -23.34 14.56
CA ILE A 411 11.01 -23.56 14.46
C ILE A 411 10.25 -22.63 15.42
N GLU A 412 10.75 -22.45 16.65
CA GLU A 412 10.18 -21.51 17.61
C GLU A 412 10.28 -20.07 17.10
N GLN A 413 11.42 -19.69 16.56
CA GLN A 413 11.65 -18.37 15.98
C GLN A 413 10.70 -18.10 14.81
N PHE A 414 10.48 -19.07 13.92
CA PHE A 414 9.46 -18.95 12.87
C PHE A 414 8.06 -18.70 13.44
N LYS A 415 7.66 -19.42 14.49
CA LYS A 415 6.35 -19.22 15.12
C LYS A 415 6.22 -17.83 15.74
N ASN A 416 7.29 -17.34 16.36
CA ASN A 416 7.33 -16.00 16.94
C ASN A 416 7.22 -14.92 15.86
N LEU A 417 8.05 -14.99 14.81
CA LEU A 417 8.01 -14.05 13.70
C LEU A 417 6.67 -14.09 12.95
N GLU A 418 6.06 -15.26 12.77
CA GLU A 418 4.74 -15.40 12.16
C GLU A 418 3.64 -14.71 13.00
N LYS A 419 3.75 -14.76 14.33
CA LYS A 419 2.86 -14.04 15.23
C LYS A 419 3.11 -12.53 15.16
N GLU A 420 4.37 -12.10 15.12
CA GLU A 420 4.76 -10.69 14.99
C GLU A 420 4.33 -10.09 13.64
N PHE A 421 4.36 -10.89 12.56
CA PHE A 421 3.90 -10.45 11.24
C PHE A 421 2.39 -10.16 11.18
N LYS A 422 1.60 -10.62 12.16
CA LYS A 422 0.17 -10.25 12.27
C LYS A 422 -0.05 -8.84 12.81
N ASN A 423 1.02 -8.11 13.17
CA ASN A 423 0.94 -6.73 13.63
C ASN A 423 0.33 -5.82 12.55
N GLU A 424 -0.43 -4.81 12.98
CA GLU A 424 -1.12 -3.88 12.10
C GLU A 424 -0.19 -2.77 11.58
N ASP A 425 0.91 -2.50 12.29
CA ASP A 425 2.01 -1.63 11.85
C ASP A 425 2.73 -2.23 10.64
N TRP A 426 2.63 -1.57 9.49
CA TRP A 426 3.24 -2.03 8.26
C TRP A 426 4.77 -1.96 8.25
N LEU A 427 5.37 -0.96 8.92
CA LEU A 427 6.82 -0.79 8.95
C LEU A 427 7.43 -1.90 9.82
N TYR A 428 6.76 -2.24 10.92
CA TYR A 428 7.13 -3.41 11.70
C TYR A 428 6.99 -4.70 10.89
N ARG A 429 5.86 -4.92 10.18
CA ARG A 429 5.72 -6.07 9.28
C ARG A 429 6.80 -6.14 8.20
N PHE A 430 7.23 -5.00 7.66
CA PHE A 430 8.33 -4.91 6.71
C PHE A 430 9.64 -5.44 7.32
N GLU A 431 10.01 -4.98 8.53
CA GLU A 431 11.19 -5.48 9.23
C GLU A 431 11.10 -6.99 9.57
N ILE A 432 9.94 -7.44 10.03
CA ILE A 432 9.68 -8.86 10.32
C ILE A 432 9.76 -9.71 9.04
N GLY A 433 9.25 -9.22 7.92
CA GLY A 433 9.37 -9.88 6.62
C GLY A 433 10.82 -10.12 6.21
N LYS A 434 11.71 -9.14 6.41
CA LYS A 434 13.14 -9.30 6.13
C LYS A 434 13.77 -10.38 7.00
N LYS A 435 13.44 -10.42 8.30
CA LYS A 435 13.89 -11.49 9.21
C LYS A 435 13.38 -12.87 8.78
N ILE A 436 12.10 -12.98 8.38
CA ILE A 436 11.53 -14.21 7.84
C ILE A 436 12.30 -14.66 6.61
N GLY A 437 12.61 -13.76 5.66
CA GLY A 437 13.37 -14.11 4.45
C GLY A 437 14.78 -14.62 4.75
N ASN A 438 15.52 -13.93 5.63
CA ASN A 438 16.85 -14.39 6.06
C ASN A 438 16.80 -15.74 6.80
N LEU A 439 15.80 -15.95 7.67
CA LEU A 439 15.61 -17.23 8.36
C LEU A 439 15.21 -18.36 7.39
N LEU A 440 14.38 -18.10 6.38
CA LEU A 440 14.05 -19.05 5.32
C LEU A 440 15.28 -19.40 4.46
N TYR A 441 16.18 -18.43 4.24
CA TYR A 441 17.45 -18.68 3.55
C TYR A 441 18.33 -19.66 4.33
N ALA A 442 18.45 -19.44 5.66
CA ALA A 442 19.20 -20.30 6.57
C ALA A 442 18.56 -21.70 6.75
N PHE A 443 17.23 -21.79 6.90
CA PHE A 443 16.48 -23.05 7.10
C PHE A 443 15.47 -23.31 5.98
N PRO A 444 15.93 -23.61 4.76
CA PRO A 444 15.04 -23.71 3.61
C PRO A 444 14.13 -24.95 3.65
N SER A 445 14.38 -25.92 4.54
CA SER A 445 13.45 -27.04 4.79
C SER A 445 12.08 -26.59 5.29
N GLU A 446 11.99 -25.42 5.92
CA GLU A 446 10.74 -24.90 6.48
C GLU A 446 9.83 -24.23 5.43
N ILE A 447 10.33 -23.97 4.22
CA ILE A 447 9.58 -23.30 3.13
C ILE A 447 8.24 -24.00 2.87
N ASN A 448 8.22 -25.34 2.85
CA ASN A 448 7.02 -26.11 2.58
C ASN A 448 5.91 -25.91 3.62
N TYR A 449 6.29 -25.60 4.87
CA TYR A 449 5.36 -25.39 5.98
C TYR A 449 4.95 -23.91 6.13
N LYS A 450 5.54 -23.00 5.36
CA LYS A 450 5.34 -21.54 5.47
C LYS A 450 4.68 -20.90 4.25
N GLN A 451 4.05 -21.69 3.39
CA GLN A 451 3.38 -21.20 2.17
C GLN A 451 2.32 -20.12 2.48
N GLU A 452 1.52 -20.32 3.52
CA GLU A 452 0.48 -19.34 3.91
C GLU A 452 1.09 -18.00 4.35
N LEU A 453 2.20 -18.05 5.11
CA LEU A 453 2.93 -16.85 5.52
C LEU A 453 3.56 -16.14 4.33
N ILE A 454 4.18 -16.88 3.39
CA ILE A 454 4.74 -16.32 2.16
C ILE A 454 3.65 -15.64 1.33
N GLN A 455 2.48 -16.28 1.21
CA GLN A 455 1.34 -15.72 0.50
C GLN A 455 0.78 -14.47 1.19
N ALA A 456 0.75 -14.44 2.53
CA ALA A 456 0.37 -13.26 3.29
C ALA A 456 1.32 -12.08 3.06
N ILE A 457 2.63 -12.34 2.96
CA ILE A 457 3.63 -11.31 2.61
C ILE A 457 3.41 -10.81 1.18
N LEU A 458 3.23 -11.71 0.19
CA LEU A 458 3.01 -11.36 -1.23
C LEU A 458 1.72 -10.55 -1.47
N THR A 459 0.75 -10.65 -0.57
CA THR A 459 -0.55 -9.99 -0.69
C THR A 459 -0.78 -8.88 0.35
N ASP A 460 0.28 -8.45 1.05
CA ASP A 460 0.20 -7.38 2.03
C ASP A 460 -0.37 -6.09 1.41
N ARG A 461 -1.10 -5.30 2.20
CA ARG A 461 -1.68 -4.03 1.75
C ARG A 461 -0.65 -2.96 1.39
N VAL A 462 0.58 -3.06 1.89
CA VAL A 462 1.67 -2.13 1.59
C VAL A 462 2.70 -2.78 0.67
N TYR A 463 3.01 -2.10 -0.43
CA TYR A 463 3.87 -2.67 -1.46
C TYR A 463 5.31 -2.96 -1.02
N LEU A 464 5.86 -2.16 -0.10
CA LEU A 464 7.20 -2.41 0.46
C LEU A 464 7.26 -3.75 1.18
N VAL A 465 6.15 -4.21 1.79
CA VAL A 465 6.09 -5.56 2.38
C VAL A 465 5.98 -6.62 1.28
N ARG A 466 5.18 -6.36 0.23
CA ARG A 466 5.05 -7.27 -0.91
C ARG A 466 6.36 -7.49 -1.68
N SER A 467 7.25 -6.48 -1.76
CA SER A 467 8.57 -6.63 -2.41
C SER A 467 9.47 -7.63 -1.68
N ILE A 468 9.35 -7.74 -0.35
CA ILE A 468 10.01 -8.81 0.42
C ILE A 468 9.50 -10.18 -0.03
N GLY A 469 8.18 -10.32 -0.26
CA GLY A 469 7.60 -11.56 -0.78
C GLY A 469 8.19 -11.95 -2.13
N ALA A 470 8.36 -10.99 -3.04
CA ALA A 470 9.00 -11.23 -4.34
C ALA A 470 10.47 -11.67 -4.20
N TRP A 471 11.21 -11.11 -3.24
CA TRP A 471 12.56 -11.57 -2.90
C TRP A 471 12.57 -12.99 -2.31
N ILE A 472 11.64 -13.32 -1.41
CA ILE A 472 11.51 -14.67 -0.83
C ILE A 472 11.27 -15.72 -1.92
N LEU A 473 10.48 -15.41 -2.96
CA LEU A 473 10.31 -16.33 -4.10
C LEU A 473 11.65 -16.68 -4.77
N GLN A 474 12.57 -15.71 -4.89
CA GLN A 474 13.91 -15.96 -5.42
C GLN A 474 14.73 -16.86 -4.47
N ILE A 475 14.62 -16.69 -3.15
CA ILE A 475 15.27 -17.57 -2.15
C ILE A 475 14.84 -19.02 -2.37
N ILE A 476 13.52 -19.27 -2.48
CA ILE A 476 12.98 -20.62 -2.67
C ILE A 476 13.56 -21.26 -3.93
N LEU A 477 13.59 -20.51 -5.03
CA LEU A 477 14.10 -20.97 -6.31
C LEU A 477 15.59 -21.33 -6.23
N GLU A 478 16.40 -20.47 -5.62
CA GLU A 478 17.85 -20.64 -5.54
C GLU A 478 18.22 -21.87 -4.72
N ARG A 479 17.60 -22.03 -3.56
CA ARG A 479 17.84 -23.15 -2.62
C ARG A 479 17.37 -24.50 -3.14
N GLY A 480 16.75 -24.55 -4.32
CA GLY A 480 16.47 -25.79 -5.07
C GLY A 480 15.27 -26.58 -4.54
N PHE A 481 14.39 -25.95 -3.78
CA PHE A 481 13.16 -26.57 -3.29
C PHE A 481 12.10 -26.58 -4.38
N LYS A 482 11.33 -27.67 -4.45
CA LYS A 482 10.19 -27.74 -5.36
C LYS A 482 9.16 -26.69 -4.95
N ILE A 483 8.97 -25.68 -5.79
CA ILE A 483 7.96 -24.65 -5.55
C ILE A 483 6.59 -25.30 -5.75
N PRO A 484 5.68 -25.23 -4.76
CA PRO A 484 4.33 -25.72 -4.91
C PRO A 484 3.61 -25.02 -6.08
N GLU A 485 2.94 -25.79 -6.93
CA GLU A 485 2.22 -25.26 -8.10
C GLU A 485 1.22 -24.16 -7.71
N LYS A 486 0.56 -24.31 -6.56
CA LYS A 486 -0.33 -23.30 -6.00
C LYS A 486 0.37 -21.95 -5.77
N LEU A 487 1.56 -21.96 -5.16
CA LEU A 487 2.33 -20.74 -4.90
C LEU A 487 2.83 -20.10 -6.20
N ILE A 488 3.20 -20.91 -7.20
CA ILE A 488 3.52 -20.42 -8.54
C ILE A 488 2.29 -19.68 -9.10
N ILE A 489 1.13 -20.35 -9.19
CA ILE A 489 -0.09 -19.78 -9.76
C ILE A 489 -0.50 -18.48 -9.04
N GLU A 490 -0.48 -18.47 -7.70
CA GLU A 490 -0.88 -17.31 -6.91
C GLU A 490 0.09 -16.13 -7.07
N SER A 491 1.40 -16.39 -7.18
CA SER A 491 2.40 -15.33 -7.36
C SER A 491 2.44 -14.72 -8.78
N ILE A 492 1.79 -15.32 -9.78
CA ILE A 492 1.66 -14.72 -11.13
C ILE A 492 0.98 -13.34 -11.03
N ALA A 493 0.03 -13.18 -10.10
CA ALA A 493 -0.65 -11.91 -9.88
C ALA A 493 0.28 -10.75 -9.49
N CYS A 494 1.47 -11.04 -8.94
CA CYS A 494 2.47 -10.04 -8.60
C CYS A 494 3.09 -9.36 -9.85
N LEU A 495 3.03 -10.00 -11.03
CA LEU A 495 3.37 -9.34 -12.29
C LEU A 495 2.38 -8.21 -12.63
N ASP A 496 1.17 -8.24 -12.08
CA ASP A 496 0.18 -7.18 -12.19
C ASP A 496 0.24 -6.14 -11.07
N ASP A 497 1.19 -6.25 -10.12
CA ASP A 497 1.33 -5.27 -9.04
C ASP A 497 1.55 -3.87 -9.62
N PRO A 498 0.93 -2.80 -9.08
CA PRO A 498 1.11 -1.49 -9.67
C PRO A 498 2.48 -0.83 -9.36
N ASN A 499 3.31 -1.41 -8.48
CA ASN A 499 4.68 -0.96 -8.18
C ASN A 499 5.73 -1.73 -8.99
N MET A 500 6.73 -1.02 -9.51
CA MET A 500 7.70 -1.58 -10.46
C MET A 500 8.62 -2.61 -9.79
N GLU A 501 9.03 -2.36 -8.55
CA GLU A 501 9.91 -3.18 -7.73
C GLU A 501 9.47 -4.66 -7.73
N ILE A 502 8.21 -4.86 -7.36
CA ILE A 502 7.58 -6.18 -7.27
C ILE A 502 7.51 -6.82 -8.65
N ARG A 503 7.05 -6.07 -9.66
CA ARG A 503 6.96 -6.58 -11.02
C ARG A 503 8.32 -6.99 -11.59
N GLN A 504 9.36 -6.20 -11.33
CA GLN A 504 10.72 -6.48 -11.78
C GLN A 504 11.26 -7.75 -11.12
N ASP A 505 11.20 -7.84 -9.78
CA ASP A 505 11.71 -9.00 -9.04
C ASP A 505 10.92 -10.28 -9.36
N CYS A 506 9.60 -10.18 -9.53
CA CYS A 506 8.77 -11.29 -10.00
C CYS A 506 9.09 -11.70 -11.44
N ALA A 507 9.31 -10.75 -12.35
CA ALA A 507 9.71 -11.07 -13.73
C ALA A 507 11.08 -11.77 -13.77
N ILE A 508 12.03 -11.35 -12.94
CA ILE A 508 13.35 -12.00 -12.78
C ILE A 508 13.17 -13.42 -12.22
N PHE A 509 12.34 -13.58 -11.19
CA PHE A 509 12.00 -14.88 -10.63
C PHE A 509 11.47 -15.85 -11.71
N TYR A 510 10.48 -15.43 -12.51
CA TYR A 510 9.91 -16.28 -13.56
C TYR A 510 10.90 -16.61 -14.68
N ASN A 511 11.76 -15.66 -15.06
CA ASN A 511 12.83 -15.91 -16.02
C ASN A 511 13.75 -17.04 -15.56
N LYS A 512 14.19 -16.97 -14.29
CA LYS A 512 15.05 -18.00 -13.70
C LYS A 512 14.32 -19.32 -13.47
N LEU A 513 13.05 -19.27 -13.05
CA LEU A 513 12.22 -20.44 -12.79
C LEU A 513 12.08 -21.30 -14.06
N ILE A 514 11.70 -20.70 -15.18
CA ILE A 514 11.53 -21.40 -16.45
C ILE A 514 12.88 -21.97 -16.96
N LYS A 515 13.98 -21.23 -16.79
CA LYS A 515 15.32 -21.73 -17.14
C LYS A 515 15.73 -22.95 -16.33
N LYS A 516 15.44 -22.94 -15.02
CA LYS A 516 15.86 -24.00 -14.09
C LYS A 516 14.93 -25.22 -14.13
N TYR A 517 13.63 -25.01 -14.33
CA TYR A 517 12.58 -26.03 -14.29
C TYR A 517 11.59 -25.88 -15.46
N PRO A 518 12.04 -26.08 -16.72
CA PRO A 518 11.20 -25.90 -17.91
C PRO A 518 9.98 -26.83 -17.94
N GLU A 519 10.02 -27.96 -17.24
CA GLU A 519 8.91 -28.90 -17.13
C GLU A 519 7.66 -28.33 -16.46
N ILE A 520 7.77 -27.23 -15.69
CA ILE A 520 6.62 -26.54 -15.09
C ILE A 520 5.65 -26.06 -16.17
N LEU A 521 6.15 -25.73 -17.37
CA LEU A 521 5.33 -25.32 -18.52
C LEU A 521 4.46 -26.46 -19.08
N LYS A 522 4.68 -27.72 -18.68
CA LYS A 522 3.78 -28.83 -19.02
C LYS A 522 2.43 -28.72 -18.31
N ASN A 523 2.35 -27.99 -17.20
CA ASN A 523 1.09 -27.66 -16.57
C ASN A 523 0.42 -26.53 -17.38
N SER A 524 -0.67 -26.87 -18.07
CA SER A 524 -1.38 -25.94 -18.97
C SER A 524 -1.93 -24.72 -18.24
N GLU A 525 -2.34 -24.84 -16.98
CA GLU A 525 -2.83 -23.72 -16.19
C GLU A 525 -1.70 -22.72 -15.89
N ILE A 526 -0.53 -23.23 -15.47
CA ILE A 526 0.63 -22.36 -15.21
C ILE A 526 1.10 -21.70 -16.50
N SER A 527 1.27 -22.47 -17.58
CA SER A 527 1.75 -21.96 -18.86
C SER A 527 0.84 -20.84 -19.39
N SER A 528 -0.47 -21.09 -19.45
CA SER A 528 -1.48 -20.15 -19.93
C SER A 528 -1.52 -18.86 -19.08
N LYS A 529 -1.62 -18.96 -17.75
CA LYS A 529 -1.65 -17.79 -16.86
C LYS A 529 -0.36 -16.97 -16.94
N LEU A 530 0.79 -17.65 -16.99
CA LEU A 530 2.08 -16.98 -17.03
C LEU A 530 2.31 -16.28 -18.37
N GLN A 531 1.94 -16.92 -19.48
CA GLN A 531 1.96 -16.32 -20.81
C GLN A 531 1.14 -15.03 -20.86
N GLY A 532 -0.12 -15.08 -20.39
CA GLY A 532 -0.99 -13.90 -20.31
C GLY A 532 -0.42 -12.76 -19.47
N ALA A 533 0.14 -13.08 -18.30
CA ALA A 533 0.74 -12.06 -17.42
C ALA A 533 1.99 -11.41 -18.03
N LEU A 534 2.92 -12.22 -18.57
CA LEU A 534 4.14 -11.74 -19.21
C LEU A 534 3.84 -10.92 -20.47
N ALA A 535 2.91 -11.38 -21.33
CA ALA A 535 2.49 -10.66 -22.52
C ALA A 535 1.87 -9.30 -22.17
N THR A 536 1.04 -9.27 -21.13
CA THR A 536 0.46 -8.02 -20.61
C THR A 536 1.57 -7.03 -20.26
N LYS A 537 2.60 -7.45 -19.51
CA LYS A 537 3.70 -6.54 -19.14
C LYS A 537 4.57 -6.14 -20.31
N TYR A 538 4.92 -7.06 -21.18
CA TYR A 538 5.68 -6.76 -22.40
C TYR A 538 5.00 -5.66 -23.25
N PHE A 539 3.68 -5.76 -23.44
CA PHE A 539 2.91 -4.81 -24.24
C PHE A 539 2.61 -3.47 -23.55
N THR A 540 2.54 -3.43 -22.22
CA THR A 540 1.89 -2.31 -21.52
C THR A 540 2.71 -1.66 -20.41
N ASP A 541 3.77 -2.28 -19.91
CA ASP A 541 4.56 -1.70 -18.82
C ASP A 541 5.23 -0.39 -19.25
N HIS A 542 5.32 0.56 -18.32
CA HIS A 542 6.00 1.83 -18.56
C HIS A 542 7.52 1.66 -18.56
N PHE A 543 8.04 0.69 -17.82
CA PHE A 543 9.47 0.50 -17.59
C PHE A 543 10.06 -0.50 -18.59
N THR A 544 11.02 -0.03 -19.38
CA THR A 544 11.67 -0.84 -20.43
C THR A 544 12.38 -2.08 -19.90
N VAL A 545 12.96 -2.01 -18.70
CA VAL A 545 13.62 -3.15 -18.05
C VAL A 545 12.65 -4.32 -17.83
N ILE A 546 11.44 -4.06 -17.31
CA ILE A 546 10.42 -5.10 -17.11
C ILE A 546 10.01 -5.70 -18.44
N ARG A 547 9.78 -4.85 -19.45
CA ARG A 547 9.40 -5.32 -20.79
C ARG A 547 10.46 -6.23 -21.39
N THR A 548 11.73 -5.89 -21.19
CA THR A 548 12.89 -6.68 -21.65
C THR A 548 12.90 -8.04 -20.96
N ILE A 549 12.76 -8.09 -19.63
CA ILE A 549 12.69 -9.35 -18.88
C ILE A 549 11.51 -10.21 -19.34
N CYS A 550 10.33 -9.60 -19.51
CA CYS A 550 9.14 -10.32 -19.95
C CYS A 550 9.28 -10.81 -21.40
N GLU A 551 9.84 -10.02 -22.31
CA GLU A 551 10.13 -10.43 -23.69
C GLU A 551 11.11 -11.60 -23.71
N ASP A 552 12.19 -11.53 -22.95
CA ASP A 552 13.19 -12.60 -22.87
C ASP A 552 12.61 -13.87 -22.26
N THR A 553 11.72 -13.74 -21.28
CA THR A 553 11.01 -14.88 -20.68
C THR A 553 9.99 -15.48 -21.66
N LEU A 554 9.23 -14.65 -22.39
CA LEU A 554 8.29 -15.12 -23.42
C LEU A 554 8.99 -15.88 -24.55
N LYS A 555 10.23 -15.50 -24.92
CA LYS A 555 11.03 -16.26 -25.91
C LYS A 555 11.29 -17.72 -25.49
N MET A 556 11.19 -18.02 -24.20
CA MET A 556 11.35 -19.39 -23.64
C MET A 556 10.04 -20.18 -23.66
N ILE A 557 8.89 -19.53 -23.93
CA ILE A 557 7.56 -20.15 -24.01
C ILE A 557 7.25 -20.39 -25.50
N PRO A 558 7.18 -21.65 -25.98
CA PRO A 558 7.03 -21.96 -27.40
C PRO A 558 5.84 -21.29 -28.09
N GLU A 559 4.71 -21.17 -27.40
CA GLU A 559 3.46 -20.59 -27.91
C GLU A 559 3.51 -19.06 -28.08
N SER A 560 4.58 -18.39 -27.62
CA SER A 560 4.65 -16.91 -27.57
C SER A 560 5.37 -16.24 -28.74
N LYS A 561 5.84 -17.01 -29.73
CA LYS A 561 6.68 -16.48 -30.83
C LYS A 561 6.01 -15.35 -31.63
N GLU A 562 4.69 -15.41 -31.83
CA GLU A 562 3.95 -14.40 -32.61
C GLU A 562 3.85 -13.03 -31.91
N LEU A 563 4.01 -13.01 -30.59
CA LEU A 563 3.94 -11.81 -29.76
C LEU A 563 5.25 -11.01 -29.80
N ILE A 564 6.39 -11.67 -30.05
CA ILE A 564 7.73 -11.07 -30.01
C ILE A 564 7.91 -10.00 -31.08
N GLY A 565 8.64 -8.94 -30.76
CA GLY A 565 8.90 -7.82 -31.66
C GLY A 565 7.70 -6.91 -31.91
N TYR A 566 6.60 -7.05 -31.15
CA TYR A 566 5.37 -6.27 -31.30
C TYR A 566 5.60 -4.76 -31.38
N GLU A 567 6.55 -4.22 -30.60
CA GLU A 567 6.78 -2.77 -30.55
C GLU A 567 7.48 -2.20 -31.78
N SER A 568 8.25 -3.02 -32.49
CA SER A 568 8.92 -2.65 -33.74
C SER A 568 7.98 -2.60 -34.95
N LYS A 569 6.81 -3.23 -34.85
CA LYS A 569 5.81 -3.31 -35.93
C LYS A 569 5.12 -1.96 -36.19
N ASN A 570 4.64 -1.76 -37.42
CA ASN A 570 3.80 -0.60 -37.76
C ASN A 570 2.38 -0.72 -37.15
N LEU A 571 1.54 0.31 -37.27
CA LEU A 571 0.22 0.33 -36.61
C LEU A 571 -0.72 -0.79 -37.10
N GLU A 572 -0.79 -1.04 -38.40
CA GLU A 572 -1.66 -2.09 -38.97
C GLU A 572 -1.21 -3.49 -38.53
N GLU A 573 0.10 -3.75 -38.57
CA GLU A 573 0.69 -5.01 -38.09
C GLU A 573 0.47 -5.21 -36.59
N LYS A 574 0.48 -4.12 -35.81
CA LYS A 574 0.14 -4.16 -34.38
C LYS A 574 -1.31 -4.60 -34.19
N PHE A 575 -2.27 -4.04 -34.93
CA PHE A 575 -3.67 -4.49 -34.84
C PHE A 575 -3.85 -5.95 -35.26
N LYS A 576 -3.20 -6.39 -36.35
CA LYS A 576 -3.21 -7.82 -36.76
C LYS A 576 -2.65 -8.74 -35.68
N THR A 577 -1.58 -8.31 -34.99
CA THR A 577 -1.01 -9.08 -33.87
C THR A 577 -1.98 -9.15 -32.70
N LEU A 578 -2.68 -8.06 -32.38
CA LEU A 578 -3.69 -8.04 -31.32
C LEU A 578 -4.93 -8.88 -31.65
N GLU A 579 -5.37 -8.85 -32.91
CA GLU A 579 -6.51 -9.65 -33.39
C GLU A 579 -6.23 -11.14 -33.23
N LYS A 580 -5.08 -11.61 -33.71
CA LYS A 580 -4.64 -13.00 -33.49
C LYS A 580 -4.49 -13.36 -32.03
N ALA A 581 -4.02 -12.42 -31.20
CA ALA A 581 -3.89 -12.68 -29.77
C ALA A 581 -5.26 -12.92 -29.11
N LEU A 582 -6.36 -12.38 -29.63
CA LEU A 582 -7.71 -12.64 -29.11
C LEU A 582 -8.20 -14.08 -29.39
N ASP A 583 -7.57 -14.81 -30.31
CA ASP A 583 -7.84 -16.24 -30.52
C ASP A 583 -7.37 -17.10 -29.32
N HIS A 584 -6.56 -16.51 -28.43
CA HIS A 584 -6.01 -17.13 -27.22
C HIS A 584 -6.62 -16.46 -25.96
N PRO A 585 -7.56 -17.11 -25.25
CA PRO A 585 -8.28 -16.51 -24.12
C PRO A 585 -7.38 -15.89 -23.05
N GLU A 586 -6.22 -16.49 -22.77
CA GLU A 586 -5.23 -15.99 -21.81
C GLU A 586 -4.60 -14.64 -22.18
N LEU A 587 -4.64 -14.26 -23.45
CA LEU A 587 -4.09 -12.99 -23.96
C LEU A 587 -5.15 -11.88 -24.04
N ASN A 588 -6.44 -12.18 -23.83
CA ASN A 588 -7.52 -11.19 -23.91
C ASN A 588 -7.24 -9.97 -23.05
N LYS A 589 -6.84 -10.18 -21.79
CA LYS A 589 -6.45 -9.11 -20.87
C LYS A 589 -5.30 -8.28 -21.42
N SER A 590 -4.28 -8.93 -22.00
CA SER A 590 -3.11 -8.24 -22.59
C SER A 590 -3.51 -7.30 -23.72
N VAL A 591 -4.40 -7.77 -24.60
CA VAL A 591 -4.93 -6.99 -25.73
C VAL A 591 -5.74 -5.80 -25.21
N VAL A 592 -6.69 -6.06 -24.31
CA VAL A 592 -7.58 -5.04 -23.77
C VAL A 592 -6.81 -3.94 -23.03
N ILE A 593 -5.84 -4.29 -22.17
CA ILE A 593 -5.01 -3.29 -21.48
C ILE A 593 -4.13 -2.52 -22.47
N ARG A 594 -3.64 -3.15 -23.56
CA ARG A 594 -2.89 -2.43 -24.59
C ARG A 594 -3.77 -1.40 -25.31
N LEU A 595 -5.00 -1.76 -25.65
CA LEU A 595 -5.98 -0.83 -26.23
C LEU A 595 -6.27 0.32 -25.26
N LYS A 596 -6.49 0.02 -23.98
CA LYS A 596 -6.65 1.03 -22.91
C LYS A 596 -5.52 2.05 -22.89
N VAL A 597 -4.27 1.59 -22.85
CA VAL A 597 -3.08 2.46 -22.79
C VAL A 597 -3.01 3.39 -24.01
N LYS A 598 -3.31 2.87 -25.20
CA LYS A 598 -3.33 3.67 -26.44
C LYS A 598 -4.49 4.65 -26.48
N LEU A 599 -5.70 4.20 -26.12
CA LEU A 599 -6.89 5.04 -26.06
C LEU A 599 -6.69 6.21 -25.09
N LYS A 600 -6.12 5.97 -23.91
CA LYS A 600 -5.73 7.00 -22.95
C LYS A 600 -4.72 8.01 -23.50
N SER A 601 -3.77 7.55 -24.32
CA SER A 601 -2.82 8.42 -25.01
C SER A 601 -3.51 9.31 -26.03
N TYR A 602 -4.38 8.74 -26.87
CA TYR A 602 -5.08 9.46 -27.94
C TYR A 602 -6.14 10.42 -27.42
N ILE A 603 -6.84 10.07 -26.33
CA ILE A 603 -7.73 11.00 -25.60
C ILE A 603 -6.95 12.24 -25.15
N ARG A 604 -5.72 12.07 -24.65
CA ARG A 604 -4.91 13.21 -24.17
C ARG A 604 -4.39 14.09 -25.31
N SER A 605 -4.10 13.51 -26.48
CA SER A 605 -3.65 14.25 -27.65
C SER A 605 -4.78 14.74 -28.55
N ASN A 606 -6.05 14.52 -28.16
CA ASN A 606 -7.24 14.80 -28.98
C ASN A 606 -7.16 14.19 -30.40
N ASP A 607 -6.65 12.97 -30.50
CA ASP A 607 -6.46 12.26 -31.77
C ASP A 607 -7.71 11.41 -32.09
N SER A 608 -8.74 12.07 -32.63
CA SER A 608 -10.04 11.45 -32.92
C SER A 608 -9.95 10.30 -33.93
N GLU A 609 -9.05 10.38 -34.92
CA GLU A 609 -8.91 9.35 -35.94
C GLU A 609 -8.45 8.02 -35.34
N ASN A 610 -7.41 8.06 -34.49
CA ASN A 610 -6.91 6.84 -33.84
C ASN A 610 -7.82 6.35 -32.70
N ILE A 611 -8.61 7.23 -32.09
CA ILE A 611 -9.69 6.83 -31.17
C ILE A 611 -10.73 5.99 -31.92
N ILE A 612 -11.24 6.45 -33.06
CA ILE A 612 -12.25 5.73 -33.86
C ILE A 612 -11.74 4.34 -34.26
N LYS A 613 -10.49 4.24 -34.76
CA LYS A 613 -9.89 2.95 -35.13
C LYS A 613 -9.89 1.94 -33.99
N ILE A 614 -9.60 2.37 -32.76
CA ILE A 614 -9.64 1.50 -31.58
C ILE A 614 -11.09 1.11 -31.23
N LEU A 615 -12.03 2.05 -31.27
CA LEU A 615 -13.43 1.78 -30.96
C LEU A 615 -14.04 0.79 -31.97
N GLU A 616 -13.82 0.99 -33.27
CA GLU A 616 -14.23 0.05 -34.33
C GLU A 616 -13.58 -1.32 -34.18
N PHE A 617 -12.31 -1.37 -33.74
CA PHE A 617 -11.65 -2.64 -33.43
C PHE A 617 -12.39 -3.38 -32.32
N ILE A 618 -12.74 -2.69 -31.22
CA ILE A 618 -13.45 -3.26 -30.07
C ILE A 618 -14.88 -3.68 -30.45
N GLU A 619 -15.57 -2.87 -31.25
CA GLU A 619 -16.95 -3.12 -31.69
C GLU A 619 -17.11 -4.46 -32.41
N LYS A 620 -16.09 -4.86 -33.18
CA LYS A 620 -16.06 -6.13 -33.92
C LYS A 620 -15.83 -7.37 -33.04
N GLN A 621 -15.44 -7.19 -31.78
CA GLN A 621 -15.11 -8.31 -30.87
C GLN A 621 -16.29 -8.72 -29.99
N ASP A 622 -16.20 -9.93 -29.41
CA ASP A 622 -17.05 -10.31 -28.28
C ASP A 622 -16.53 -9.67 -26.99
N LEU A 623 -17.42 -8.98 -26.27
CA LEU A 623 -17.05 -8.23 -25.07
C LEU A 623 -16.99 -9.18 -23.87
N THR A 624 -15.80 -9.56 -23.45
CA THR A 624 -15.55 -10.38 -22.25
C THR A 624 -15.43 -9.52 -20.97
N GLU A 625 -15.24 -10.15 -19.81
CA GLU A 625 -15.08 -9.43 -18.52
C GLU A 625 -13.87 -8.49 -18.52
N GLU A 626 -12.82 -8.81 -19.28
CA GLU A 626 -11.60 -8.00 -19.38
C GLU A 626 -11.88 -6.58 -19.89
N TYR A 627 -12.92 -6.38 -20.71
CA TYR A 627 -13.27 -5.06 -21.26
C TYR A 627 -13.70 -4.04 -20.18
N PHE A 628 -13.96 -4.47 -18.95
CA PHE A 628 -14.08 -3.56 -17.81
C PHE A 628 -12.79 -2.77 -17.55
N ASP A 629 -11.62 -3.26 -17.99
CA ASP A 629 -10.36 -2.51 -17.89
C ASP A 629 -10.38 -1.24 -18.75
N VAL A 630 -11.15 -1.17 -19.85
CA VAL A 630 -11.27 0.01 -20.74
C VAL A 630 -12.50 0.87 -20.43
N PHE A 631 -13.30 0.47 -19.43
CA PHE A 631 -14.58 1.10 -19.12
C PHE A 631 -14.45 2.60 -18.87
N HIS A 632 -13.44 3.01 -18.12
CA HIS A 632 -13.15 4.40 -17.79
C HIS A 632 -12.94 5.27 -19.06
N GLU A 633 -12.16 4.77 -20.00
CA GLU A 633 -11.91 5.46 -21.26
C GLU A 633 -13.17 5.51 -22.13
N LEU A 634 -13.97 4.43 -22.20
CA LEU A 634 -15.25 4.42 -22.91
C LEU A 634 -16.25 5.42 -22.29
N PHE A 635 -16.34 5.46 -20.96
CA PHE A 635 -17.21 6.38 -20.22
C PHE A 635 -16.89 7.85 -20.53
N LYS A 636 -15.60 8.19 -20.69
CA LYS A 636 -15.19 9.55 -21.10
C LYS A 636 -15.59 9.88 -22.53
N LEU A 637 -15.51 8.91 -23.42
CA LEU A 637 -15.76 9.08 -24.86
C LEU A 637 -17.24 9.06 -25.23
N LYS A 638 -18.12 8.50 -24.40
CA LYS A 638 -19.54 8.23 -24.74
C LYS A 638 -20.35 9.44 -25.21
N LYS A 639 -19.94 10.66 -24.86
CA LYS A 639 -20.63 11.89 -25.30
C LYS A 639 -20.19 12.34 -26.70
N ASP A 640 -18.93 12.06 -27.03
CA ASP A 640 -18.29 12.54 -28.26
C ASP A 640 -18.27 11.47 -29.36
N PHE A 641 -18.42 10.19 -28.99
CA PHE A 641 -18.36 9.04 -29.92
C PHE A 641 -19.53 8.06 -29.65
N GLU A 642 -20.41 7.90 -30.63
CA GLU A 642 -21.58 7.00 -30.54
C GLU A 642 -21.18 5.54 -30.31
N ILE A 643 -20.12 5.06 -30.98
CA ILE A 643 -19.58 3.70 -30.81
C ILE A 643 -19.22 3.44 -29.34
N ALA A 644 -18.64 4.43 -28.63
CA ALA A 644 -18.30 4.26 -27.22
C ALA A 644 -19.56 4.12 -26.33
N ALA A 645 -20.62 4.87 -26.61
CA ALA A 645 -21.90 4.74 -25.90
C ALA A 645 -22.56 3.38 -26.17
N GLU A 646 -22.52 2.90 -27.41
CA GLU A 646 -23.03 1.58 -27.77
C GLU A 646 -22.24 0.45 -27.08
N LEU A 647 -20.91 0.55 -27.02
CA LEU A 647 -20.07 -0.41 -26.32
C LEU A 647 -20.38 -0.50 -24.83
N LEU A 648 -20.59 0.65 -24.16
CA LEU A 648 -21.01 0.66 -22.74
C LEU A 648 -22.38 0.00 -22.55
N LYS A 649 -23.33 0.27 -23.44
CA LYS A 649 -24.65 -0.37 -23.42
C LYS A 649 -24.55 -1.88 -23.63
N ARG A 650 -23.72 -2.34 -24.57
CA ARG A 650 -23.46 -3.77 -24.80
C ARG A 650 -22.84 -4.43 -23.57
N LEU A 651 -21.85 -3.79 -22.93
CA LEU A 651 -21.27 -4.27 -21.67
C LEU A 651 -22.33 -4.40 -20.58
N LYS A 652 -23.17 -3.37 -20.39
CA LYS A 652 -24.22 -3.37 -19.37
C LYS A 652 -25.29 -4.43 -19.60
N ASN A 653 -25.67 -4.66 -20.86
CA ASN A 653 -26.63 -5.68 -21.23
C ASN A 653 -26.09 -7.10 -21.01
N LYS A 654 -24.77 -7.29 -21.19
CA LYS A 654 -24.11 -8.59 -20.99
C LYS A 654 -23.80 -8.85 -19.51
N PHE A 655 -23.40 -7.82 -18.76
CA PHE A 655 -23.00 -7.91 -17.36
C PHE A 655 -23.83 -6.98 -16.49
N SER A 656 -24.68 -7.54 -15.63
CA SER A 656 -25.52 -6.76 -14.70
C SER A 656 -24.74 -6.18 -13.51
N LYS A 657 -23.58 -6.76 -13.19
CA LYS A 657 -22.70 -6.40 -12.07
C LYS A 657 -21.26 -6.27 -12.55
N VAL A 658 -20.44 -5.53 -11.80
CA VAL A 658 -19.00 -5.48 -12.04
C VAL A 658 -18.39 -6.87 -11.78
N PRO A 659 -17.52 -7.40 -12.65
CA PRO A 659 -16.86 -8.68 -12.44
C PRO A 659 -16.08 -8.72 -11.12
N LYS A 660 -16.14 -9.86 -10.40
CA LYS A 660 -15.45 -10.03 -9.11
C LYS A 660 -13.94 -9.85 -9.22
N SER A 661 -13.35 -10.26 -10.34
CA SER A 661 -11.93 -10.06 -10.67
C SER A 661 -11.56 -8.58 -10.67
N ARG A 662 -12.39 -7.73 -11.29
CA ARG A 662 -12.22 -6.28 -11.32
C ARG A 662 -12.45 -5.64 -9.94
N GLU A 663 -13.47 -6.09 -9.21
CA GLU A 663 -13.72 -5.61 -7.84
C GLU A 663 -12.56 -5.92 -6.89
N ALA A 664 -11.89 -7.06 -7.03
CA ALA A 664 -10.72 -7.40 -6.23
C ALA A 664 -9.56 -6.42 -6.47
N ILE A 665 -9.31 -6.04 -7.72
CA ILE A 665 -8.29 -5.04 -8.09
C ILE A 665 -8.64 -3.66 -7.50
N ILE A 666 -9.89 -3.23 -7.67
CA ILE A 666 -10.39 -1.96 -7.13
C ILE A 666 -10.21 -1.96 -5.61
N TYR A 667 -10.66 -3.01 -4.93
CA TYR A 667 -10.57 -3.10 -3.48
C TYR A 667 -9.12 -3.11 -2.98
N GLY A 668 -8.20 -3.79 -3.67
CA GLY A 668 -6.77 -3.72 -3.39
C GLY A 668 -6.24 -2.29 -3.46
N ASN A 669 -6.61 -1.54 -4.51
CA ASN A 669 -6.24 -0.14 -4.65
C ASN A 669 -6.85 0.78 -3.58
N LEU A 670 -8.05 0.49 -3.08
CA LEU A 670 -8.66 1.25 -1.97
C LEU A 670 -7.94 1.03 -0.63
N ASN A 671 -7.27 -0.11 -0.46
CA ASN A 671 -6.54 -0.46 0.76
C ASN A 671 -5.05 -0.07 0.75
N GLU A 672 -4.53 0.35 -0.40
CA GLU A 672 -3.15 0.82 -0.54
C GLU A 672 -2.94 2.18 0.15
N MET A 673 -1.73 2.45 0.64
CA MET A 673 -1.40 3.73 1.29
C MET A 673 -1.34 4.89 0.30
N ILE A 674 -1.02 4.58 -0.96
CA ILE A 674 -0.84 5.55 -2.04
C ILE A 674 -2.17 6.26 -2.38
N ILE A 675 -2.27 7.56 -2.06
CA ILE A 675 -3.50 8.38 -2.20
C ILE A 675 -4.01 8.41 -3.65
N SER A 676 -3.14 8.62 -4.64
CA SER A 676 -3.57 8.71 -6.05
C SER A 676 -4.23 7.45 -6.58
N ARG A 677 -3.84 6.27 -6.08
CA ARG A 677 -4.46 4.98 -6.44
C ARG A 677 -5.87 4.88 -5.85
N ARG A 678 -6.03 5.26 -4.58
CA ARG A 678 -7.33 5.35 -3.93
C ARG A 678 -8.26 6.29 -4.70
N ILE A 679 -7.80 7.48 -5.07
CA ILE A 679 -8.57 8.44 -5.89
C ILE A 679 -8.99 7.81 -7.23
N THR A 680 -8.08 7.12 -7.92
CA THR A 680 -8.40 6.46 -9.20
C THR A 680 -9.46 5.38 -9.03
N ALA A 681 -9.34 4.54 -8.00
CA ALA A 681 -10.30 3.48 -7.70
C ALA A 681 -11.69 4.04 -7.32
N VAL A 682 -11.74 5.11 -6.51
CA VAL A 682 -12.99 5.76 -6.12
C VAL A 682 -13.68 6.41 -7.33
N ASN A 683 -12.93 7.06 -8.22
CA ASN A 683 -13.49 7.59 -9.48
C ASN A 683 -14.07 6.49 -10.35
N GLU A 684 -13.38 5.37 -10.49
CA GLU A 684 -13.87 4.23 -11.26
C GLU A 684 -15.17 3.66 -10.67
N ILE A 685 -15.26 3.54 -9.34
CA ILE A 685 -16.49 3.15 -8.64
C ILE A 685 -17.62 4.14 -8.93
N PHE A 686 -17.33 5.44 -8.90
CA PHE A 686 -18.33 6.47 -9.18
C PHE A 686 -18.87 6.35 -10.61
N GLU A 687 -18.00 6.10 -11.60
CA GLU A 687 -18.40 5.89 -12.99
C GLU A 687 -19.27 4.64 -13.17
N TYR A 688 -18.94 3.53 -12.50
CA TYR A 688 -19.80 2.34 -12.51
C TYR A 688 -21.19 2.63 -11.95
N ILE A 689 -21.28 3.37 -10.85
CA ILE A 689 -22.56 3.74 -10.23
C ILE A 689 -23.36 4.67 -11.15
N LEU A 690 -22.70 5.57 -11.89
CA LEU A 690 -23.36 6.41 -12.90
C LEU A 690 -23.90 5.63 -14.11
N GLU A 691 -23.36 4.45 -14.38
CA GLU A 691 -23.88 3.47 -15.36
C GLU A 691 -24.73 2.37 -14.69
N ASP A 692 -25.30 2.67 -13.52
CA ASP A 692 -26.24 1.83 -12.75
C ASP A 692 -25.69 0.43 -12.38
N TYR A 693 -24.37 0.24 -12.29
CA TYR A 693 -23.79 -1.02 -11.82
C TYR A 693 -23.89 -1.15 -10.30
N VAL A 694 -24.19 -2.37 -9.85
CA VAL A 694 -24.15 -2.73 -8.43
C VAL A 694 -22.72 -3.06 -8.05
N ILE A 695 -22.22 -2.40 -7.00
CA ILE A 695 -20.90 -2.61 -6.42
C ILE A 695 -21.02 -3.48 -5.16
N SER A 696 -20.00 -4.30 -4.90
CA SER A 696 -19.96 -5.17 -3.72
C SER A 696 -20.02 -4.42 -2.40
N GLU A 697 -20.55 -5.11 -1.39
CA GLU A 697 -20.64 -4.61 -0.03
C GLU A 697 -19.26 -4.31 0.57
N ARG A 698 -18.23 -5.09 0.21
CA ARG A 698 -16.84 -4.89 0.67
C ARG A 698 -16.30 -3.53 0.24
N ILE A 699 -16.53 -3.15 -1.02
CA ILE A 699 -16.15 -1.83 -1.55
C ILE A 699 -17.03 -0.74 -0.91
N THR A 700 -18.34 -0.95 -0.85
CA THR A 700 -19.29 0.01 -0.25
C THR A 700 -18.92 0.35 1.19
N ARG A 701 -18.56 -0.64 2.01
CA ARG A 701 -18.05 -0.44 3.38
C ARG A 701 -16.80 0.43 3.38
N LYS A 702 -15.86 0.18 2.46
CA LYS A 702 -14.63 0.97 2.37
C LYS A 702 -14.87 2.44 1.99
N ILE A 703 -15.83 2.70 1.11
CA ILE A 703 -16.27 4.08 0.78
C ILE A 703 -16.88 4.77 1.99
N LYS A 704 -17.72 4.08 2.78
CA LYS A 704 -18.29 4.61 4.03
C LYS A 704 -17.19 4.94 5.05
N GLU A 705 -16.20 4.07 5.19
CA GLU A 705 -15.01 4.31 6.03
C GLU A 705 -14.28 5.61 5.65
N PHE A 706 -14.07 5.89 4.36
CA PHE A 706 -13.43 7.14 3.93
C PHE A 706 -14.19 8.41 4.34
N VAL A 707 -15.50 8.34 4.53
CA VAL A 707 -16.30 9.50 4.99
C VAL A 707 -16.28 9.63 6.52
N ILE A 708 -16.39 8.50 7.22
CA ILE A 708 -16.42 8.42 8.69
C ILE A 708 -15.09 8.91 9.26
N TYR A 709 -13.98 8.43 8.73
CA TYR A 709 -12.69 8.66 9.34
C TYR A 709 -12.00 9.95 8.84
N PRO A 710 -11.39 10.71 9.76
CA PRO A 710 -10.97 12.09 9.50
C PRO A 710 -9.70 12.26 8.65
N GLN A 711 -8.94 11.19 8.42
CA GLN A 711 -7.64 11.23 7.73
C GLN A 711 -7.73 10.85 6.25
N ALA A 712 -8.94 10.64 5.72
CA ALA A 712 -9.12 10.49 4.29
C ALA A 712 -8.79 11.82 3.59
N ASN A 713 -8.04 11.73 2.49
CA ASN A 713 -7.74 12.89 1.65
C ASN A 713 -9.05 13.62 1.27
N PRO A 714 -9.10 14.96 1.32
CA PRO A 714 -10.34 15.70 1.04
C PRO A 714 -11.02 15.31 -0.27
N ASN A 715 -10.25 15.06 -1.34
CA ASN A 715 -10.81 14.65 -2.62
C ASN A 715 -11.43 13.23 -2.56
N ILE A 716 -10.82 12.31 -1.80
CA ILE A 716 -11.38 10.97 -1.57
C ILE A 716 -12.70 11.09 -0.81
N THR A 717 -12.73 11.93 0.24
CA THR A 717 -13.94 12.17 1.05
C THR A 717 -15.06 12.75 0.21
N GLU A 718 -14.78 13.77 -0.62
CA GLU A 718 -15.77 14.41 -1.49
C GLU A 718 -16.35 13.43 -2.52
N LEU A 719 -15.49 12.67 -3.20
CA LEU A 719 -15.93 11.64 -4.16
C LEU A 719 -16.74 10.53 -3.46
N SER A 720 -16.34 10.15 -2.25
CA SER A 720 -17.05 9.15 -1.45
C SER A 720 -18.44 9.66 -1.06
N LEU A 721 -18.58 10.93 -0.67
CA LEU A 721 -19.89 11.55 -0.40
C LEU A 721 -20.81 11.53 -1.64
N LYS A 722 -20.28 11.86 -2.82
CA LYS A 722 -21.01 11.75 -4.10
C LYS A 722 -21.48 10.33 -4.39
N ILE A 723 -20.66 9.33 -4.06
CA ILE A 723 -21.02 7.91 -4.17
C ILE A 723 -22.13 7.55 -3.18
N LEU A 724 -22.01 7.94 -1.91
CA LEU A 724 -23.02 7.64 -0.88
C LEU A 724 -24.39 8.23 -1.20
N GLU A 725 -24.42 9.45 -1.76
CA GLU A 725 -25.64 10.10 -2.25
C GLU A 725 -26.33 9.29 -3.34
N LYS A 726 -25.56 8.70 -4.27
CA LYS A 726 -26.10 7.87 -5.37
C LYS A 726 -26.56 6.48 -4.91
N ILE A 727 -25.83 5.84 -4.01
CA ILE A 727 -26.19 4.51 -3.46
C ILE A 727 -27.49 4.59 -2.62
N ASN A 728 -27.72 5.71 -1.94
CA ASN A 728 -28.99 6.07 -1.32
C ASN A 728 -29.59 5.07 -0.29
N THR A 729 -28.79 4.17 0.28
CA THR A 729 -29.20 3.29 1.41
C THR A 729 -29.40 4.08 2.71
N GLU A 730 -30.17 3.55 3.66
CA GLU A 730 -30.40 4.20 4.97
C GLU A 730 -29.09 4.55 5.69
N GLU A 731 -28.15 3.60 5.79
CA GLU A 731 -26.83 3.83 6.38
C GLU A 731 -26.06 4.96 5.67
N SER A 732 -26.04 4.96 4.33
CA SER A 732 -25.35 6.00 3.55
C SER A 732 -25.96 7.38 3.76
N LYS A 733 -27.29 7.50 3.79
CA LYS A 733 -28.00 8.76 4.05
C LYS A 733 -27.66 9.32 5.43
N LYS A 734 -27.65 8.46 6.46
CA LYS A 734 -27.34 8.85 7.84
C LYS A 734 -25.89 9.33 7.96
N ILE A 735 -24.93 8.58 7.40
CA ILE A 735 -23.50 8.97 7.38
C ILE A 735 -23.32 10.30 6.63
N PHE A 736 -23.92 10.45 5.46
CA PHE A 736 -23.84 11.68 4.66
C PHE A 736 -24.36 12.89 5.45
N LYS A 737 -25.54 12.76 6.07
CA LYS A 737 -26.15 13.82 6.86
C LYS A 737 -25.31 14.18 8.09
N GLU A 738 -24.87 13.19 8.86
CA GLU A 738 -24.03 13.41 10.04
C GLU A 738 -22.69 14.06 9.65
N LYS A 739 -22.13 13.70 8.49
CA LYS A 739 -20.90 14.35 7.99
C LYS A 739 -21.10 15.82 7.70
N GLN A 740 -22.20 16.19 7.03
CA GLN A 740 -22.54 17.60 6.77
C GLN A 740 -22.82 18.37 8.08
N GLU A 741 -23.57 17.76 9.01
CA GLU A 741 -23.82 18.35 10.34
C GLU A 741 -22.50 18.59 11.09
N LEU A 742 -21.56 17.66 11.03
CA LEU A 742 -20.24 17.77 11.65
C LEU A 742 -19.39 18.87 10.99
N GLU A 743 -19.38 18.96 9.65
CA GLU A 743 -18.63 19.99 8.93
C GLU A 743 -19.14 21.39 9.26
N ASN A 744 -20.47 21.58 9.31
CA ASN A 744 -21.08 22.84 9.76
C ASN A 744 -20.72 23.14 11.22
N TYR A 745 -20.80 22.14 12.09
CA TYR A 745 -20.46 22.31 13.50
C TYR A 745 -19.00 22.75 13.72
N ILE A 746 -18.05 22.20 12.95
CA ILE A 746 -16.62 22.56 12.99
C ILE A 746 -16.39 23.98 12.46
N LEU A 747 -17.19 24.44 11.49
CA LEU A 747 -17.13 25.82 11.00
C LEU A 747 -17.61 26.81 12.07
N GLU A 748 -18.69 26.46 12.78
CA GLU A 748 -19.35 27.32 13.77
C GLU A 748 -18.62 27.37 15.12
N ASN A 749 -17.91 26.31 15.50
CA ASN A 749 -17.32 26.19 16.83
C ASN A 749 -15.79 25.96 16.78
N ASN A 750 -15.03 26.85 17.41
CA ASN A 750 -13.58 26.70 17.61
C ASN A 750 -13.32 25.82 18.85
N PHE A 751 -13.30 24.50 18.69
CA PHE A 751 -13.00 23.59 19.80
C PHE A 751 -11.51 23.30 19.95
N GLU A 752 -11.02 23.38 21.18
CA GLU A 752 -9.68 22.96 21.65
C GLU A 752 -9.82 21.97 22.83
N SER A 753 -10.71 20.97 22.73
CA SER A 753 -10.74 19.91 23.73
C SER A 753 -9.84 18.77 23.30
N GLU A 754 -8.73 18.58 24.01
CA GLU A 754 -7.83 17.43 23.86
C GLU A 754 -8.29 16.24 24.71
N VAL A 755 -9.15 16.48 25.70
CA VAL A 755 -9.63 15.46 26.63
C VAL A 755 -10.96 14.91 26.15
N VAL A 756 -10.98 13.60 25.92
CA VAL A 756 -12.21 12.87 25.60
C VAL A 756 -12.98 12.67 26.90
N ASP A 757 -14.07 13.40 27.08
CA ASP A 757 -15.02 13.19 28.17
C ASP A 757 -16.37 12.74 27.58
N VAL A 758 -16.47 11.43 27.38
CA VAL A 758 -17.66 10.77 26.84
C VAL A 758 -18.88 11.00 27.75
N LYS A 759 -18.70 11.39 29.02
CA LYS A 759 -19.84 11.61 29.93
C LYS A 759 -20.54 12.95 29.67
N ASN A 760 -19.79 13.98 29.30
CA ASN A 760 -20.32 15.35 29.22
C ASN A 760 -20.35 15.94 27.82
N GLN A 761 -19.63 15.36 26.86
CA GLN A 761 -19.52 15.87 25.50
C GLN A 761 -20.67 15.38 24.58
N THR A 762 -21.07 16.24 23.64
CA THR A 762 -21.89 15.89 22.48
C THR A 762 -21.13 14.96 21.54
N TRP A 763 -21.83 14.29 20.62
CA TRP A 763 -21.17 13.38 19.69
C TRP A 763 -20.20 14.13 18.76
N GLN A 764 -20.47 15.39 18.40
CA GLN A 764 -19.56 16.21 17.58
C GLN A 764 -18.29 16.57 18.36
N GLU A 765 -18.42 16.92 19.65
CA GLU A 765 -17.29 17.18 20.53
C GLU A 765 -16.46 15.91 20.72
N ILE A 766 -17.10 14.77 20.97
CA ILE A 766 -16.42 13.46 21.05
C ILE A 766 -15.73 13.15 19.73
N TYR A 767 -16.39 13.37 18.59
CA TYR A 767 -15.76 13.15 17.28
C TYR A 767 -14.50 14.00 17.15
N PHE A 768 -14.58 15.27 17.56
CA PHE A 768 -13.46 16.20 17.49
C PHE A 768 -12.29 15.79 18.40
N SER A 769 -12.59 15.37 19.63
CA SER A 769 -11.62 14.87 20.62
C SER A 769 -10.98 13.54 20.13
N LEU A 770 -11.79 12.62 19.61
CA LEU A 770 -11.32 11.32 19.08
C LEU A 770 -10.58 11.44 17.75
N LYS A 771 -10.88 12.47 16.95
CA LYS A 771 -10.17 12.77 15.68
C LYS A 771 -8.65 12.86 15.88
N TYR A 772 -8.19 13.23 17.09
CA TYR A 772 -6.77 13.27 17.46
C TYR A 772 -6.15 11.87 17.59
N LEU A 773 -6.91 10.88 18.06
CA LEU A 773 -6.42 9.54 18.42
C LEU A 773 -6.48 8.57 17.24
N LEU A 774 -7.31 8.87 16.25
CA LEU A 774 -7.48 8.12 15.00
C LEU A 774 -6.39 8.40 13.96
N THR A 775 -5.24 8.95 14.37
CA THR A 775 -4.18 9.40 13.46
C THR A 775 -3.06 8.35 13.30
N GLN A 776 -2.71 8.12 12.03
CA GLN A 776 -1.55 7.39 11.49
C GLN A 776 -1.41 5.87 11.61
N ASP A 777 -2.40 5.18 12.16
CA ASP A 777 -2.69 3.80 11.83
C ASP A 777 -4.17 3.63 12.12
N TYR A 778 -4.96 3.10 11.20
CA TYR A 778 -6.41 2.91 11.39
C TYR A 778 -6.76 1.99 12.59
N LYS A 779 -5.77 1.61 13.42
CA LYS A 779 -5.91 0.66 14.52
C LYS A 779 -4.92 0.81 15.70
N THR A 780 -4.06 1.84 15.78
CA THR A 780 -3.29 2.12 17.01
C THR A 780 -3.97 3.21 17.84
N LEU A 781 -5.22 2.96 18.23
CA LEU A 781 -5.97 3.78 19.19
C LEU A 781 -5.55 3.37 20.61
N ASN A 782 -4.39 3.83 21.08
CA ASN A 782 -3.85 3.42 22.39
C ASN A 782 -3.95 4.49 23.48
N TYR A 783 -4.82 5.50 23.34
CA TYR A 783 -4.79 6.65 24.26
C TYR A 783 -6.16 7.14 24.75
N VAL A 784 -7.25 6.39 24.54
CA VAL A 784 -8.51 6.67 25.25
C VAL A 784 -8.93 5.43 26.01
N ASP A 785 -8.83 5.49 27.32
CA ASP A 785 -9.45 4.52 28.20
C ASP A 785 -10.98 4.71 28.08
N LEU A 786 -11.64 3.83 27.33
CA LEU A 786 -13.08 3.76 27.20
C LEU A 786 -13.60 2.55 27.96
N GLU A 787 -14.69 2.73 28.69
CA GLU A 787 -15.49 1.63 29.21
C GLU A 787 -16.46 1.13 28.12
N PHE A 788 -16.89 -0.13 28.19
CA PHE A 788 -17.95 -0.63 27.31
C PHE A 788 -19.28 0.10 27.57
N SER A 789 -19.48 0.57 28.80
CA SER A 789 -20.62 1.39 29.21
C SER A 789 -20.71 2.72 28.43
N ASP A 790 -19.56 3.36 28.18
CA ASP A 790 -19.45 4.60 27.41
C ASP A 790 -19.80 4.39 25.94
N PHE A 791 -19.32 3.29 25.33
CA PHE A 791 -19.73 2.89 23.98
C PHE A 791 -21.26 2.74 23.90
N MET A 792 -21.87 2.04 24.87
CA MET A 792 -23.30 1.81 24.86
C MET A 792 -24.09 3.11 24.95
N LYS A 793 -23.68 4.06 25.78
CA LYS A 793 -24.36 5.36 25.90
C LYS A 793 -24.52 6.07 24.56
N PHE A 794 -23.50 6.02 23.70
CA PHE A 794 -23.49 6.66 22.37
C PHE A 794 -23.92 5.75 21.23
N SER A 795 -24.27 4.49 21.51
CA SER A 795 -24.71 3.56 20.49
C SER A 795 -26.04 4.02 19.87
N ILE A 796 -26.10 4.05 18.55
CA ILE A 796 -27.33 4.34 17.80
C ILE A 796 -28.46 3.35 18.07
N LEU A 797 -28.15 2.16 18.60
CA LEU A 797 -29.16 1.18 19.03
C LEU A 797 -29.94 1.62 20.27
N ASN A 798 -29.32 2.44 21.14
CA ASN A 798 -29.96 2.92 22.35
C ASN A 798 -30.82 4.16 22.09
N SER A 799 -30.47 4.96 21.08
CA SER A 799 -31.28 6.10 20.63
C SER A 799 -30.98 6.46 19.19
N GLU A 800 -32.01 6.63 18.35
CA GLU A 800 -31.84 7.11 16.96
C GLU A 800 -31.28 8.55 16.88
N LYS A 801 -31.31 9.30 18.00
CA LYS A 801 -30.66 10.61 18.12
C LYS A 801 -29.13 10.51 18.18
N ASN A 802 -28.58 9.36 18.57
CA ASN A 802 -27.15 9.15 18.62
C ASN A 802 -26.56 9.09 17.20
N SER A 803 -25.28 9.43 17.09
CA SER A 803 -24.56 9.42 15.83
C SER A 803 -24.09 8.01 15.46
N LEU A 804 -24.37 7.61 14.22
CA LEU A 804 -23.84 6.39 13.63
C LEU A 804 -22.32 6.48 13.46
N ILE A 805 -21.80 7.63 12.98
CA ILE A 805 -20.36 7.89 12.82
C ILE A 805 -19.64 7.64 14.14
N ILE A 806 -20.13 8.22 15.25
CA ILE A 806 -19.50 8.06 16.57
C ILE A 806 -19.66 6.66 17.13
N THR A 807 -20.82 6.01 16.91
CA THR A 807 -21.00 4.60 17.31
C THR A 807 -19.92 3.71 16.68
N ILE A 808 -19.66 3.88 15.38
CA ILE A 808 -18.64 3.09 14.67
C ILE A 808 -17.24 3.39 15.22
N ILE A 809 -16.91 4.67 15.42
CA ILE A 809 -15.60 5.07 15.95
C ILE A 809 -15.36 4.52 17.36
N LEU A 810 -16.33 4.63 18.26
CA LEU A 810 -16.20 4.13 19.63
C LEU A 810 -16.04 2.60 19.65
N MET A 811 -16.72 1.88 18.76
CA MET A 811 -16.53 0.43 18.61
C MET A 811 -15.09 0.10 18.18
N ASP A 812 -14.53 0.86 17.23
CA ASP A 812 -13.13 0.66 16.80
C ASP A 812 -12.12 0.91 17.94
N ILE A 813 -12.38 1.89 18.82
CA ILE A 813 -11.54 2.16 19.99
C ILE A 813 -11.64 1.01 21.00
N VAL A 814 -12.86 0.54 21.30
CA VAL A 814 -13.06 -0.63 22.17
C VAL A 814 -12.26 -1.84 21.65
N MET A 815 -12.30 -2.10 20.34
CA MET A 815 -11.51 -3.17 19.72
C MET A 815 -10.00 -2.96 19.86
N ALA A 816 -9.51 -1.72 19.74
CA ALA A 816 -8.10 -1.42 19.87
C ALA A 816 -7.60 -1.59 21.31
N ASN A 817 -8.35 -1.08 22.31
CA ASN A 817 -8.04 -1.25 23.73
C ASN A 817 -8.02 -2.73 24.14
N LEU A 818 -8.94 -3.53 23.58
CA LEU A 818 -8.90 -4.98 23.77
C LEU A 818 -7.62 -5.60 23.20
N LYS A 819 -7.20 -5.17 22.01
CA LYS A 819 -5.99 -5.67 21.36
C LYS A 819 -4.73 -5.32 22.15
N SER A 820 -4.67 -4.12 22.74
CA SER A 820 -3.55 -3.67 23.58
C SER A 820 -3.53 -4.33 24.96
N GLY A 821 -4.63 -4.93 25.40
CA GLY A 821 -4.72 -5.65 26.67
C GLY A 821 -5.15 -4.77 27.84
N ASP A 822 -6.05 -3.81 27.60
CA ASP A 822 -6.65 -2.97 28.63
C ASP A 822 -7.32 -3.81 29.74
N ASN A 823 -6.77 -3.70 30.96
CA ASN A 823 -7.23 -4.47 32.11
C ASN A 823 -8.62 -4.05 32.60
N ILE A 824 -9.00 -2.78 32.46
CA ILE A 824 -10.30 -2.26 32.93
C ILE A 824 -11.38 -2.85 32.05
N LEU A 825 -11.21 -2.75 30.74
CA LEU A 825 -12.20 -3.25 29.79
C LEU A 825 -12.28 -4.79 29.84
N MET A 826 -11.16 -5.49 30.05
CA MET A 826 -11.16 -6.94 30.29
C MET A 826 -11.89 -7.35 31.57
N TYR A 827 -11.84 -6.52 32.62
CA TYR A 827 -12.60 -6.70 33.85
C TYR A 827 -14.11 -6.49 33.61
N GLU A 828 -14.50 -5.41 32.92
CA GLU A 828 -15.91 -5.13 32.58
C GLU A 828 -16.54 -6.26 31.77
N LEU A 829 -15.84 -6.76 30.75
CA LEU A 829 -16.29 -7.94 29.99
C LEU A 829 -16.55 -9.14 30.89
N GLY A 830 -15.75 -9.33 31.94
CA GLY A 830 -15.96 -10.39 32.92
C GLY A 830 -17.21 -10.18 33.79
N LYS A 831 -17.46 -8.94 34.19
CA LYS A 831 -18.55 -8.56 35.11
C LYS A 831 -19.90 -8.46 34.42
N TYR A 832 -19.94 -7.98 33.18
CA TYR A 832 -21.18 -7.62 32.46
C TYR A 832 -21.46 -8.49 31.22
N LYS A 833 -20.99 -9.75 31.23
CA LYS A 833 -21.10 -10.75 30.15
C LYS A 833 -22.42 -10.71 29.36
N LYS A 834 -23.55 -10.93 30.05
CA LYS A 834 -24.89 -10.99 29.44
C LYS A 834 -25.24 -9.69 28.70
N SER A 835 -25.09 -8.55 29.36
CA SER A 835 -25.42 -7.25 28.77
C SER A 835 -24.53 -6.90 27.58
N VAL A 836 -23.23 -7.18 27.67
CA VAL A 836 -22.29 -6.98 26.57
C VAL A 836 -22.68 -7.85 25.37
N LEU A 837 -22.91 -9.15 25.59
CA LEU A 837 -23.30 -10.10 24.56
C LEU A 837 -24.62 -9.69 23.87
N ASP A 838 -25.65 -9.32 24.64
CA ASP A 838 -26.94 -8.85 24.11
C ASP A 838 -26.79 -7.66 23.18
N ASN A 839 -25.94 -6.70 23.58
CA ASN A 839 -25.70 -5.51 22.79
C ASN A 839 -24.93 -5.83 21.50
N ILE A 840 -23.88 -6.64 21.58
CA ILE A 840 -23.13 -7.09 20.40
C ILE A 840 -24.05 -7.88 19.46
N PHE A 841 -24.89 -8.77 19.98
CA PHE A 841 -25.86 -9.53 19.20
C PHE A 841 -26.81 -8.60 18.43
N LYS A 842 -27.41 -7.60 19.10
CA LYS A 842 -28.27 -6.59 18.45
C LYS A 842 -27.54 -5.77 17.38
N ILE A 843 -26.26 -5.49 17.58
CA ILE A 843 -25.42 -4.80 16.58
C ILE A 843 -25.24 -5.68 15.34
N ILE A 844 -24.83 -6.94 15.53
CA ILE A 844 -24.47 -7.88 14.45
C ILE A 844 -25.66 -8.17 13.52
N PHE A 845 -26.88 -8.14 14.04
CA PHE A 845 -28.11 -8.41 13.30
C PHE A 845 -28.90 -7.15 12.92
N ASN A 846 -28.29 -5.97 13.02
CA ASN A 846 -28.91 -4.74 12.53
C ASN A 846 -28.79 -4.63 11.00
N GLU A 847 -29.89 -4.87 10.28
CA GLU A 847 -29.94 -4.77 8.82
C GLU A 847 -29.90 -3.33 8.29
N LYS A 848 -30.30 -2.33 9.09
CA LYS A 848 -30.29 -0.91 8.69
C LYS A 848 -28.87 -0.37 8.55
N TYR A 849 -27.94 -0.87 9.37
CA TYR A 849 -26.56 -0.39 9.45
C TYR A 849 -25.52 -1.51 9.20
N PRO A 850 -25.31 -1.96 7.94
CA PRO A 850 -24.40 -3.06 7.62
C PRO A 850 -22.94 -2.87 8.02
N LEU A 851 -22.38 -1.65 7.92
CA LEU A 851 -21.01 -1.39 8.35
C LEU A 851 -20.90 -1.55 9.88
N LEU A 852 -21.87 -1.03 10.63
CA LEU A 852 -21.92 -1.20 12.08
C LEU A 852 -22.07 -2.68 12.47
N ALA A 853 -22.93 -3.42 11.78
CA ALA A 853 -23.10 -4.86 11.99
C ALA A 853 -21.79 -5.64 11.76
N TYR A 854 -21.05 -5.31 10.70
CA TYR A 854 -19.73 -5.88 10.44
C TYR A 854 -18.73 -5.55 11.58
N LYS A 855 -18.69 -4.31 12.06
CA LYS A 855 -17.82 -3.91 13.18
C LYS A 855 -18.19 -4.65 14.48
N GLY A 856 -19.46 -4.95 14.71
CA GLY A 856 -19.89 -5.78 15.83
C GLY A 856 -19.33 -7.21 15.78
N ILE A 857 -19.30 -7.82 14.59
CA ILE A 857 -18.70 -9.16 14.40
C ILE A 857 -17.19 -9.11 14.70
N GLU A 858 -16.49 -8.11 14.17
CA GLU A 858 -15.06 -7.94 14.41
C GLU A 858 -14.76 -7.73 15.90
N CYS A 859 -15.60 -6.97 16.61
CA CYS A 859 -15.47 -6.79 18.05
C CYS A 859 -15.62 -8.10 18.81
N LEU A 860 -16.62 -8.92 18.47
CA LEU A 860 -16.81 -10.23 19.07
C LEU A 860 -15.60 -11.15 18.86
N LYS A 861 -15.02 -11.16 17.66
CA LYS A 861 -13.81 -11.94 17.36
C LYS A 861 -12.64 -11.53 18.24
N VAL A 862 -12.44 -10.21 18.42
CA VAL A 862 -11.39 -9.69 19.30
C VAL A 862 -11.61 -10.14 20.75
N ILE A 863 -12.85 -10.09 21.25
CA ILE A 863 -13.20 -10.56 22.60
C ILE A 863 -12.87 -12.05 22.77
N ILE A 864 -13.35 -12.91 21.86
CA ILE A 864 -13.09 -14.36 21.86
C ILE A 864 -11.58 -14.63 21.84
N THR A 865 -10.84 -13.90 21.02
CA THR A 865 -9.39 -14.07 20.90
C THR A 865 -8.64 -13.72 22.19
N LYS A 866 -9.09 -12.68 22.89
CA LYS A 866 -8.45 -12.16 24.10
C LYS A 866 -8.89 -12.85 25.38
N LYS A 867 -10.11 -13.39 25.42
CA LYS A 867 -10.69 -14.01 26.60
C LYS A 867 -11.37 -15.33 26.24
N THR A 868 -10.59 -16.39 26.27
CA THR A 868 -11.04 -17.74 25.94
C THR A 868 -12.24 -18.16 26.78
N SER A 869 -13.19 -18.86 26.17
CA SER A 869 -14.44 -19.34 26.79
C SER A 869 -15.40 -18.24 27.24
N TRP A 870 -15.07 -16.96 27.01
CA TRP A 870 -15.97 -15.86 27.38
C TRP A 870 -17.30 -15.96 26.64
N PHE A 871 -17.27 -16.31 25.35
CA PHE A 871 -18.49 -16.39 24.54
C PHE A 871 -19.36 -17.57 24.97
N GLU A 872 -18.75 -18.76 25.14
CA GLU A 872 -19.43 -19.95 25.65
C GLU A 872 -20.11 -19.67 26.99
N GLU A 873 -19.36 -19.17 27.98
CA GLU A 873 -19.91 -18.86 29.30
C GLU A 873 -20.99 -17.78 29.24
N SER A 874 -20.85 -16.77 28.40
CA SER A 874 -21.83 -15.68 28.29
C SER A 874 -23.15 -16.18 27.70
N VAL A 875 -23.07 -17.04 26.69
CA VAL A 875 -24.22 -17.60 25.99
C VAL A 875 -24.94 -18.64 26.85
N LEU A 876 -24.22 -19.62 27.41
CA LEU A 876 -24.84 -20.71 28.20
C LEU A 876 -25.46 -20.23 29.52
N ASN A 877 -25.03 -19.08 30.05
CA ASN A 877 -25.64 -18.46 31.23
C ASN A 877 -26.82 -17.53 30.90
N ALA A 878 -27.17 -17.33 29.62
CA ALA A 878 -28.33 -16.55 29.25
C ALA A 878 -29.63 -17.35 29.47
N GLU A 879 -30.69 -16.65 29.90
CA GLU A 879 -32.00 -17.26 30.15
C GLU A 879 -32.63 -17.88 28.89
N ASN A 880 -32.35 -17.30 27.72
CA ASN A 880 -32.85 -17.76 26.42
C ASN A 880 -31.67 -18.01 25.44
N PHE A 881 -30.76 -18.90 25.82
CA PHE A 881 -29.51 -19.11 25.08
C PHE A 881 -29.71 -19.60 23.63
N GLU A 882 -30.86 -20.19 23.30
CA GLU A 882 -31.23 -20.59 21.92
C GLU A 882 -31.31 -19.40 20.95
N GLU A 883 -31.59 -18.19 21.43
CA GLU A 883 -31.65 -16.97 20.61
C GLU A 883 -30.32 -16.65 19.91
N TYR A 884 -29.18 -17.11 20.45
CA TYR A 884 -27.86 -16.87 19.88
C TYR A 884 -27.44 -17.92 18.83
N LEU A 885 -28.27 -18.91 18.51
CA LEU A 885 -27.99 -19.89 17.46
C LEU A 885 -27.63 -19.27 16.10
N PRO A 886 -28.29 -18.19 15.63
CA PRO A 886 -27.88 -17.48 14.41
C PRO A 886 -26.48 -16.87 14.51
N LEU A 887 -26.08 -16.38 15.69
CA LEU A 887 -24.74 -15.83 15.92
C LEU A 887 -23.68 -16.92 15.84
N ILE A 888 -23.92 -18.07 16.49
CA ILE A 888 -23.04 -19.25 16.40
C ILE A 888 -22.90 -19.69 14.94
N SER A 889 -24.01 -19.77 14.21
CA SER A 889 -24.00 -20.08 12.78
C SER A 889 -23.11 -19.13 11.99
N LYS A 890 -23.15 -17.82 12.29
CA LYS A 890 -22.31 -16.80 11.63
C LYS A 890 -20.82 -16.95 12.00
N LEU A 891 -20.49 -17.30 13.24
CA LEU A 891 -19.12 -17.53 13.69
C LEU A 891 -18.49 -18.80 13.09
N LEU A 892 -19.29 -19.83 12.77
CA LEU A 892 -18.80 -21.04 12.10
C LEU A 892 -18.35 -20.78 10.66
N ASP A 893 -18.88 -19.73 10.00
CA ASP A 893 -18.47 -19.32 8.65
C ASP A 893 -17.13 -18.57 8.63
N GLU A 894 -16.60 -18.19 9.81
CA GLU A 894 -15.33 -17.48 9.92
C GLU A 894 -14.14 -18.41 9.68
N ASN A 895 -13.07 -17.90 9.09
CA ASN A 895 -11.90 -18.73 8.75
C ASN A 895 -10.91 -18.92 9.90
N GLU A 896 -11.07 -18.18 11.00
CA GLU A 896 -10.16 -18.18 12.15
C GLU A 896 -10.41 -19.41 13.06
N PRO A 897 -9.42 -20.31 13.24
CA PRO A 897 -9.63 -21.54 13.99
C PRO A 897 -10.09 -21.34 15.43
N GLN A 898 -9.57 -20.32 16.12
CA GLN A 898 -9.95 -20.03 17.50
C GLN A 898 -11.44 -19.65 17.62
N ILE A 899 -11.93 -18.85 16.66
CA ILE A 899 -13.35 -18.44 16.61
C ILE A 899 -14.25 -19.63 16.34
N GLN A 900 -13.89 -20.47 15.35
CA GLN A 900 -14.65 -21.67 15.01
C GLN A 900 -14.69 -22.67 16.17
N VAL A 901 -13.57 -22.85 16.88
CA VAL A 901 -13.50 -23.73 18.05
C VAL A 901 -14.43 -23.25 19.16
N GLU A 902 -14.37 -21.97 19.54
CA GLU A 902 -15.22 -21.45 20.62
C GLU A 902 -16.73 -21.50 20.24
N ALA A 903 -17.06 -21.29 18.97
CA ALA A 903 -18.43 -21.46 18.47
C ALA A 903 -18.91 -22.93 18.54
N LEU A 904 -18.05 -23.89 18.19
CA LEU A 904 -18.35 -25.32 18.30
C LEU A 904 -18.48 -25.78 19.76
N GLU A 905 -17.63 -25.26 20.65
CA GLU A 905 -17.71 -25.54 22.09
C GLU A 905 -19.03 -25.02 22.68
N THR A 906 -19.38 -23.77 22.34
CA THR A 906 -20.67 -23.18 22.73
C THR A 906 -21.84 -24.02 22.24
N LEU A 907 -21.82 -24.45 20.97
CA LEU A 907 -22.86 -25.30 20.41
C LEU A 907 -22.93 -26.66 21.10
N ALA A 908 -21.79 -27.30 21.40
CA ALA A 908 -21.76 -28.54 22.16
C ALA A 908 -22.36 -28.38 23.56
N GLY A 909 -22.10 -27.25 24.22
CA GLY A 909 -22.71 -26.87 25.49
C GLY A 909 -24.24 -26.73 25.38
N MET A 910 -24.73 -26.03 24.37
CA MET A 910 -26.17 -25.87 24.12
C MET A 910 -26.89 -27.20 23.89
N VAL A 911 -26.28 -28.09 23.11
CA VAL A 911 -26.83 -29.41 22.83
C VAL A 911 -26.92 -30.25 24.11
N LYS A 912 -25.93 -30.16 25.01
CA LYS A 912 -25.99 -30.78 26.34
C LYS A 912 -27.09 -30.20 27.24
N LEU A 913 -27.49 -28.95 27.00
CA LEU A 913 -28.62 -28.28 27.66
C LEU A 913 -29.98 -28.51 26.95
N ASN A 914 -30.06 -29.54 26.09
CA ASN A 914 -31.25 -30.01 25.38
C ASN A 914 -31.69 -29.22 24.12
N VAL A 915 -30.81 -28.43 23.50
CA VAL A 915 -31.10 -27.88 22.16
C VAL A 915 -31.09 -28.99 21.12
N LYS A 916 -32.21 -29.18 20.42
CA LYS A 916 -32.35 -30.22 19.41
C LYS A 916 -31.71 -29.80 18.08
N CYS A 917 -30.57 -30.42 17.75
CA CYS A 917 -29.89 -30.18 16.46
C CYS A 917 -30.77 -30.45 15.23
N THR A 918 -31.78 -31.32 15.36
CA THR A 918 -32.74 -31.67 14.31
C THR A 918 -33.69 -30.53 13.95
N GLU A 919 -33.91 -29.57 14.85
CA GLU A 919 -34.78 -28.40 14.63
C GLU A 919 -34.03 -27.25 13.94
N HIS A 920 -32.69 -27.35 13.80
CA HIS A 920 -31.83 -26.37 13.16
C HIS A 920 -30.94 -26.99 12.05
N PRO A 921 -31.52 -27.38 10.91
CA PRO A 921 -30.82 -28.10 9.85
C PRO A 921 -29.66 -27.30 9.22
N GLU A 922 -29.72 -25.96 9.23
CA GLU A 922 -28.66 -25.10 8.69
C GLU A 922 -27.36 -25.21 9.50
N ILE A 923 -27.46 -25.26 10.83
CA ILE A 923 -26.31 -25.38 11.74
C ILE A 923 -25.67 -26.75 11.56
N SER A 924 -26.49 -27.80 11.52
CA SER A 924 -26.00 -29.16 11.29
C SER A 924 -25.29 -29.29 9.95
N LYS A 925 -25.80 -28.65 8.88
CA LYS A 925 -25.13 -28.61 7.58
C LYS A 925 -23.77 -27.90 7.64
N LYS A 926 -23.64 -26.80 8.40
CA LYS A 926 -22.37 -26.09 8.59
C LYS A 926 -21.36 -26.92 9.37
N VAL A 927 -21.76 -27.51 10.50
CA VAL A 927 -20.90 -28.39 11.31
C VAL A 927 -20.41 -29.59 10.50
N LEU A 928 -21.28 -30.19 9.69
CA LEU A 928 -20.91 -31.24 8.75
C LEU A 928 -19.90 -30.78 7.69
N GLY A 929 -20.04 -29.56 7.18
CA GLY A 929 -19.09 -28.97 6.23
C GLY A 929 -17.67 -28.83 6.82
N LEU A 930 -17.55 -28.65 8.14
CA LEU A 930 -16.26 -28.55 8.85
C LEU A 930 -15.56 -29.91 9.05
N ILE A 931 -16.23 -31.02 8.75
CA ILE A 931 -15.67 -32.39 8.85
C ILE A 931 -14.93 -32.79 7.57
N ASN A 932 -14.91 -31.91 6.55
CA ASN A 932 -14.31 -32.18 5.24
C ASN A 932 -12.83 -31.78 5.10
N ASP A 933 -12.20 -31.19 6.13
CA ASP A 933 -10.81 -30.68 6.05
C ASP A 933 -9.97 -31.09 7.29
N ASP A 934 -9.19 -32.17 7.18
CA ASP A 934 -8.27 -32.65 8.24
C ASP A 934 -7.12 -31.69 8.54
N LYS A 935 -6.85 -30.71 7.68
CA LYS A 935 -5.77 -29.73 7.89
C LYS A 935 -5.94 -28.91 9.16
N LYS A 936 -7.16 -28.82 9.71
CA LYS A 936 -7.48 -28.17 10.98
C LYS A 936 -8.03 -29.18 12.00
N TRP A 937 -7.21 -30.18 12.35
CA TRP A 937 -7.56 -31.28 13.28
C TRP A 937 -8.38 -30.89 14.52
N ILE A 938 -8.07 -29.76 15.16
CA ILE A 938 -8.80 -29.29 16.35
C ILE A 938 -10.27 -28.97 16.00
N ILE A 939 -10.51 -28.31 14.87
CA ILE A 939 -11.86 -27.95 14.41
C ILE A 939 -12.63 -29.22 14.05
N PHE A 940 -11.98 -30.11 13.28
CA PHE A 940 -12.56 -31.40 12.91
C PHE A 940 -13.01 -32.19 14.14
N LYS A 941 -12.14 -32.31 15.15
CA LYS A 941 -12.45 -33.02 16.40
C LYS A 941 -13.64 -32.36 17.13
N LYS A 942 -13.66 -31.03 17.23
CA LYS A 942 -14.75 -30.28 17.89
C LYS A 942 -16.07 -30.39 17.15
N ALA A 943 -16.05 -30.37 15.82
CA ALA A 943 -17.24 -30.58 15.00
C ALA A 943 -17.84 -31.97 15.22
N LEU A 944 -16.99 -33.00 15.31
CA LEU A 944 -17.44 -34.36 15.67
C LEU A 944 -18.01 -34.44 17.08
N GLU A 945 -17.42 -33.75 18.06
CA GLU A 945 -17.97 -33.69 19.43
C GLU A 945 -19.39 -33.11 19.47
N VAL A 946 -19.67 -32.08 18.67
CA VAL A 946 -21.03 -31.53 18.51
C VAL A 946 -21.97 -32.60 17.91
N ILE A 947 -21.56 -33.24 16.82
CA ILE A 947 -22.35 -34.30 16.16
C ILE A 947 -22.63 -35.47 17.11
N TYR A 948 -21.67 -35.85 17.96
CA TYR A 948 -21.85 -36.91 18.96
C TYR A 948 -22.85 -36.52 20.04
N SER A 949 -22.99 -35.23 20.30
CA SER A 949 -23.93 -34.72 21.30
C SER A 949 -25.35 -34.61 20.72
N CYS A 950 -25.51 -34.44 19.40
CA CYS A 950 -26.81 -34.25 18.74
C CYS A 950 -27.68 -35.52 18.69
N ASN A 951 -28.98 -35.42 19.00
CA ASN A 951 -29.93 -36.55 18.97
C ASN A 951 -30.49 -36.82 17.55
N PHE A 952 -29.61 -37.16 16.58
CA PHE A 952 -30.04 -37.46 15.20
C PHE A 952 -30.88 -38.73 15.06
N GLU A 953 -30.89 -39.58 16.09
CA GLU A 953 -31.64 -40.84 16.12
C GLU A 953 -33.16 -40.64 16.00
N ASP A 954 -33.64 -39.42 16.29
CA ASP A 954 -35.03 -39.02 16.16
C ASP A 954 -35.39 -38.52 14.74
N ASN A 955 -34.40 -38.40 13.84
CA ASN A 955 -34.56 -37.97 12.45
C ASN A 955 -33.68 -38.82 11.50
N THR A 956 -34.27 -39.90 10.99
CA THR A 956 -33.58 -40.91 10.15
C THR A 956 -32.96 -40.32 8.87
N GLU A 957 -33.60 -39.36 8.22
CA GLU A 957 -33.08 -38.70 7.01
C GLU A 957 -31.78 -37.93 7.32
N MET A 958 -31.74 -37.25 8.46
CA MET A 958 -30.56 -36.51 8.89
C MET A 958 -29.43 -37.45 9.34
N LEU A 959 -29.76 -38.52 10.07
CA LEU A 959 -28.82 -39.57 10.47
C LEU A 959 -28.19 -40.25 9.25
N GLU A 960 -28.98 -40.55 8.21
CA GLU A 960 -28.49 -41.10 6.94
C GLU A 960 -27.52 -40.15 6.25
N LYS A 961 -27.87 -38.86 6.16
CA LYS A 961 -27.04 -37.84 5.52
C LYS A 961 -25.69 -37.66 6.21
N VAL A 962 -25.69 -37.57 7.55
CA VAL A 962 -24.48 -37.48 8.38
C VAL A 962 -23.63 -38.74 8.20
N SER A 963 -24.26 -39.92 8.26
CA SER A 963 -23.58 -41.21 8.12
C SER A 963 -22.91 -41.35 6.76
N LYS A 964 -23.59 -40.95 5.68
CA LYS A 964 -23.05 -40.96 4.32
C LYS A 964 -21.81 -40.09 4.19
N GLN A 965 -21.85 -38.86 4.71
CA GLN A 965 -20.68 -37.97 4.67
C GLN A 965 -19.49 -38.51 5.48
N ILE A 966 -19.73 -39.07 6.67
CA ILE A 966 -18.67 -39.69 7.48
C ILE A 966 -18.03 -40.87 6.74
N ILE A 967 -18.83 -41.73 6.11
CA ILE A 967 -18.34 -42.87 5.32
C ILE A 967 -17.55 -42.40 4.10
N GLU A 968 -18.04 -41.38 3.40
CA GLU A 968 -17.35 -40.79 2.24
C GLU A 968 -15.98 -40.24 2.65
N TYR A 969 -15.90 -39.58 3.80
CA TYR A 969 -14.63 -39.09 4.36
C TYR A 969 -13.68 -40.21 4.80
N LEU A 970 -14.20 -41.27 5.42
CA LEU A 970 -13.41 -42.45 5.80
C LEU A 970 -12.71 -43.09 4.59
N LYS A 971 -13.31 -43.00 3.39
CA LYS A 971 -12.71 -43.53 2.15
C LYS A 971 -11.49 -42.72 1.69
N THR A 972 -11.48 -41.42 1.97
CA THR A 972 -10.45 -40.49 1.48
C THR A 972 -9.35 -40.22 2.51
N SER A 973 -9.61 -40.40 3.82
CA SER A 973 -8.61 -40.11 4.85
C SER A 973 -7.51 -41.18 4.91
N ASN A 974 -6.30 -40.79 5.32
CA ASN A 974 -5.12 -41.67 5.43
C ASN A 974 -4.48 -41.65 6.84
N ASP A 975 -5.13 -41.05 7.83
CA ASP A 975 -4.59 -40.75 9.15
C ASP A 975 -5.44 -41.35 10.32
N ASP A 976 -5.08 -41.00 11.55
CA ASP A 976 -5.73 -41.48 12.79
C ASP A 976 -7.16 -40.94 13.00
N SER A 977 -7.64 -40.02 12.14
CA SER A 977 -9.01 -39.49 12.16
C SER A 977 -10.07 -40.59 12.00
N LYS A 978 -9.72 -41.71 11.36
CA LYS A 978 -10.61 -42.85 11.10
C LYS A 978 -11.23 -43.41 12.38
N LEU A 979 -10.43 -43.55 13.44
CA LEU A 979 -10.92 -44.08 14.72
C LEU A 979 -11.91 -43.12 15.39
N PHE A 980 -11.67 -41.82 15.27
CA PHE A 980 -12.60 -40.81 15.77
C PHE A 980 -13.93 -40.93 15.04
N LEU A 981 -13.93 -40.97 13.70
CA LEU A 981 -15.13 -41.06 12.87
C LEU A 981 -15.94 -42.34 13.12
N ILE A 982 -15.27 -43.49 13.27
CA ILE A 982 -15.95 -44.77 13.52
C ILE A 982 -16.70 -44.76 14.86
N LYS A 983 -16.21 -44.01 15.84
CA LYS A 983 -16.86 -43.84 17.15
C LYS A 983 -18.26 -43.26 17.04
N PHE A 984 -18.56 -42.45 16.01
CA PHE A 984 -19.91 -41.97 15.70
C PHE A 984 -20.93 -43.11 15.70
N PHE A 985 -20.64 -44.16 14.93
CA PHE A 985 -21.52 -45.31 14.72
C PHE A 985 -21.69 -46.15 15.98
N LYS A 986 -20.68 -46.16 16.88
CA LYS A 986 -20.79 -46.80 18.20
C LYS A 986 -21.74 -46.04 19.12
N ILE A 987 -21.73 -44.71 19.05
CA ILE A 987 -22.51 -43.81 19.93
C ILE A 987 -23.96 -43.72 19.46
N LYS A 988 -24.22 -43.51 18.16
CA LYS A 988 -25.56 -43.22 17.61
C LYS A 988 -26.39 -44.45 17.23
N GLY A 989 -25.84 -45.64 17.43
CA GLY A 989 -26.52 -46.90 17.13
C GLY A 989 -26.36 -47.30 15.66
N ILE A 990 -25.49 -48.28 15.41
CA ILE A 990 -25.25 -48.86 14.10
C ILE A 990 -26.52 -49.49 13.49
N ASP A 991 -27.48 -49.88 14.32
CA ASP A 991 -28.76 -50.48 13.96
C ASP A 991 -29.75 -49.49 13.31
N LYS A 992 -29.59 -48.18 13.55
CA LYS A 992 -30.48 -47.14 13.03
C LYS A 992 -30.10 -46.62 11.64
N ILE A 993 -29.02 -47.15 11.05
CA ILE A 993 -28.44 -46.66 9.78
C ILE A 993 -28.84 -47.58 8.62
N PRO A 994 -29.19 -47.02 7.44
CA PRO A 994 -29.57 -47.81 6.27
C PRO A 994 -28.56 -48.91 5.90
N ASP A 995 -29.06 -50.07 5.47
CA ASP A 995 -28.23 -51.24 5.15
C ASP A 995 -27.15 -50.94 4.11
N TYR A 996 -27.46 -50.14 3.09
CA TYR A 996 -26.48 -49.82 2.04
C TYR A 996 -25.27 -49.02 2.56
N LEU A 997 -25.47 -48.09 3.52
CA LEU A 997 -24.38 -47.36 4.16
C LEU A 997 -23.58 -48.25 5.10
N PHE A 998 -24.24 -49.19 5.77
CA PHE A 998 -23.57 -50.17 6.61
C PHE A 998 -22.68 -51.11 5.79
N ASP A 999 -23.15 -51.56 4.63
CA ASP A 999 -22.36 -52.37 3.71
C ASP A 999 -21.12 -51.61 3.21
N GLU A 1000 -21.24 -50.31 2.93
CA GLU A 1000 -20.08 -49.46 2.63
C GLU A 1000 -19.12 -49.35 3.81
N LEU A 1001 -19.62 -49.14 5.03
CA LEU A 1001 -18.81 -49.05 6.25
C LEU A 1001 -18.09 -50.38 6.54
N LYS A 1002 -18.72 -51.52 6.24
CA LYS A 1002 -18.15 -52.85 6.46
C LYS A 1002 -16.93 -53.14 5.57
N THR A 1003 -16.78 -52.44 4.44
CA THR A 1003 -15.60 -52.59 3.58
C THR A 1003 -14.29 -52.26 4.33
N PHE A 1004 -14.36 -51.41 5.37
CA PHE A 1004 -13.23 -51.05 6.23
C PHE A 1004 -12.82 -52.14 7.24
N GLU A 1005 -13.57 -53.25 7.37
CA GLU A 1005 -13.17 -54.42 8.16
C GLU A 1005 -11.83 -55.01 7.65
N LYS A 1006 -11.52 -54.81 6.36
CA LYS A 1006 -10.27 -55.21 5.71
C LYS A 1006 -9.17 -54.13 5.71
N SER A 1007 -9.33 -53.07 6.50
CA SER A 1007 -8.35 -51.98 6.60
C SER A 1007 -6.98 -52.49 7.05
N SER A 1008 -5.91 -51.91 6.49
CA SER A 1008 -4.53 -52.18 6.90
C SER A 1008 -4.20 -51.68 8.31
N ASN A 1009 -5.03 -50.78 8.86
CA ASN A 1009 -4.94 -50.34 10.25
C ASN A 1009 -5.73 -51.32 11.16
N PRO A 1010 -5.05 -52.08 12.05
CA PRO A 1010 -5.67 -53.13 12.86
C PRO A 1010 -6.70 -52.59 13.86
N TYR A 1011 -6.57 -51.35 14.33
CA TYR A 1011 -7.54 -50.73 15.22
C TYR A 1011 -8.84 -50.41 14.50
N VAL A 1012 -8.74 -49.87 13.27
CA VAL A 1012 -9.92 -49.60 12.42
C VAL A 1012 -10.66 -50.89 12.09
N SER A 1013 -9.92 -51.93 11.69
CA SER A 1013 -10.50 -53.25 11.41
C SER A 1013 -11.23 -53.83 12.64
N SER A 1014 -10.60 -53.77 13.82
CA SER A 1014 -11.20 -54.25 15.08
C SER A 1014 -12.48 -53.49 15.46
N GLU A 1015 -12.49 -52.16 15.34
CA GLU A 1015 -13.65 -51.33 15.68
C GLU A 1015 -14.86 -51.61 14.77
N ILE A 1016 -14.63 -51.83 13.46
CA ILE A 1016 -15.67 -52.17 12.49
C ILE A 1016 -16.21 -53.59 12.73
N ALA A 1017 -15.33 -54.56 13.07
CA ALA A 1017 -15.75 -55.92 13.41
C ALA A 1017 -16.68 -55.93 14.63
N GLU A 1018 -16.35 -55.15 15.67
CA GLU A 1018 -17.19 -54.99 16.86
C GLU A 1018 -18.56 -54.38 16.52
N LEU A 1019 -18.60 -53.33 15.69
CA LEU A 1019 -19.84 -52.72 15.20
C LEU A 1019 -20.71 -53.72 14.42
N THR A 1020 -20.07 -54.55 13.58
CA THR A 1020 -20.73 -55.59 12.79
C THR A 1020 -21.35 -56.66 13.67
N GLN A 1021 -20.65 -57.06 14.74
CA GLN A 1021 -21.18 -58.00 15.72
C GLN A 1021 -22.35 -57.39 16.49
N LYS A 1022 -22.25 -56.12 16.89
CA LYS A 1022 -23.30 -55.39 17.61
C LYS A 1022 -24.59 -55.26 16.81
N ARG A 1023 -24.50 -54.95 15.49
CA ARG A 1023 -25.67 -54.89 14.60
C ARG A 1023 -26.36 -56.26 14.45
N LYS A 1024 -25.57 -57.34 14.32
CA LYS A 1024 -26.11 -58.71 14.24
C LYS A 1024 -26.84 -59.14 15.53
N MET A 1025 -26.35 -58.73 16.70
CA MET A 1025 -26.99 -59.05 17.98
C MET A 1025 -28.33 -58.30 18.15
N ASN A 1026 -28.40 -57.04 17.70
CA ASN A 1026 -29.61 -56.22 17.80
C ASN A 1026 -30.71 -56.60 16.78
N MET A 1027 -30.40 -57.28 15.68
CA MET A 1027 -31.38 -57.79 14.70
C MET A 1027 -32.03 -59.13 15.11
N ASN A 1028 -31.50 -59.80 16.14
CA ASN A 1028 -31.99 -61.10 16.63
C ASN A 1028 -32.90 -60.98 17.87
N TYR A 1029 -33.28 -59.76 18.24
CA TYR A 1029 -34.29 -59.40 19.24
C TYR A 1029 -35.35 -58.52 18.57
#